data_AF-A0A8B8D844-F1
#
_entry.id   AF-A0A8B8D844-F1
#
_cell.length_a   1.000
_cell.length_b   1.000
_cell.length_c   1.000
_cell.angle_alpha   90.00
_cell.angle_beta   90.00
_cell.angle_gamma   90.00
#
_symmetry.space_group_name_H-M   'P 1'
#
loop_
_entity.id
_entity.type
_entity.pdbx_description
1 polymer ?
#
loop_
_entity_poly.entity_id
_entity_poly.type
_entity_poly.pdbx_seq_one_letter_code
_entity_poly.pdbx_strand_id
1 'polypeptide(L)'
;MKIGIAVLLSCLVVCIRGLESQSHIKISNNGYQLLVVAVHDSVPDDPALLQKLKGVITKASKVLYTATRKRAYFRKVFFLLPNSWANKPEYKPSTSVSISGADIIFSAPRATRRSFSYTRSYAGCGQPGFHVQLLTDVLSNSHPLAQSTPEKYLVHEFATLRYGVFQEYPSPGENEFYFSTTFGRLDPVRCTVGLRGIIKNAQGFCLFTSIDPDTGEFPPGSTRHRAFFRKVFFLIPSTWSSSLADKDSTSVNLRDADVILSDPASVSRRSSPRTRSYAGCGHSGIHIQLRTDVLLNNNHPLIQHKPEKYMVHEFAKYWYGVFEEYPNPGENQFYFSTTFGRADPVRCSIGLIGRIMQKTSSGIQLCGYDSVDPETGEFPEGCVYYPYPSHNRGTASMMDHSYIQEIQDFCDDDHTQGHYSHNVEPPNRHNRLCSHRSTWDVISNTPDFQGNANPPTTLSDSQLAPQFIIFRAPSRRRRRLAVILDSPKEFHKRLRLHQAVDHFLGDGFDDDTKVAIIHDDVTNGRGTRMRGRRSATVKSSLQNLHDSVDPSALPSRIRAGIEVLKKKNSTKEGMEFHLILISCNNQTVLEEGNIQKMVDFGITPHFYNCEENRMKNIEETIKQQGGLVEIKSHRSIFSALQRLSEKLHGDEKNLSVQLVNENLELAGEGTHQTYLPVDESLHGELVVRLHYTTAPPSVSVIAPNGSACGYTATNHKLRYIKISSFVTENEHGKWSVAITNKTPYHESIHLLVVLKSQSTEDEVPIRTNAWVKVFHEHSPPRVGVYAEVMYGGHPVVNANVSAHVYHRERKVASLALRDTGGGFDIMKHDGIYSNSFTEMDAHGIHYVEVTVKDSLNNLEIHKTYEIPIPTEQDKGEPGHVPMPDYHTERVRLKHGLRRSTSTGQFHIDQRWDLVGNPDPYPPARVIDLQIDGVDRKERRVTLSWTAPGSNLDTGTASSYEIRYQTNGTALVHEPTAAWLVTDDMIVGTSGGPRGAGQTEHVTVQFPPSLKWVAVMLRAVDENNNKGEFSNMMTTFFEL
;
A
#
# COMPACT_ATOMS: atom_id res chain seq x y z
N MET A 1 -63.51 10.13 -47.69
CA MET A 1 -62.50 9.07 -47.45
C MET A 1 -61.18 9.77 -47.17
N LYS A 2 -60.55 9.50 -46.03
CA LYS A 2 -59.32 10.16 -45.49
C LYS A 2 -59.53 11.65 -45.10
N ILE A 3 -58.97 12.22 -44.03
CA ILE A 3 -58.08 11.83 -42.92
C ILE A 3 -58.21 12.97 -41.87
N GLY A 4 -58.15 12.64 -40.57
CA GLY A 4 -57.43 13.43 -39.56
C GLY A 4 -58.13 14.58 -38.81
N ILE A 5 -57.98 14.53 -37.47
CA ILE A 5 -58.08 15.64 -36.50
C ILE A 5 -59.49 16.01 -36.02
N ALA A 6 -60.05 15.29 -35.01
CA ALA A 6 -61.06 15.85 -34.08
C ALA A 6 -61.48 14.91 -32.90
N VAL A 7 -60.61 14.09 -32.30
CA VAL A 7 -61.02 13.21 -31.17
C VAL A 7 -60.12 13.31 -29.92
N LEU A 8 -59.34 14.38 -29.76
CA LEU A 8 -58.47 14.56 -28.58
C LEU A 8 -58.48 16.00 -28.04
N LEU A 9 -59.66 16.62 -27.94
CA LEU A 9 -59.80 17.99 -27.42
C LEU A 9 -61.01 18.23 -26.50
N SER A 10 -61.56 17.18 -25.88
CA SER A 10 -62.68 17.29 -24.94
C SER A 10 -62.49 16.54 -23.61
N CYS A 11 -61.27 16.11 -23.27
CA CYS A 11 -60.95 15.51 -21.96
C CYS A 11 -59.77 16.19 -21.22
N LEU A 12 -59.43 17.44 -21.56
CA LEU A 12 -58.25 18.11 -21.00
C LEU A 12 -58.47 19.55 -20.49
N VAL A 13 -59.72 19.95 -20.18
CA VAL A 13 -60.03 21.30 -19.66
C VAL A 13 -60.92 21.30 -18.40
N VAL A 14 -61.29 20.15 -17.84
CA VAL A 14 -61.96 20.09 -16.52
C VAL A 14 -61.23 19.08 -15.63
N CYS A 15 -60.07 19.49 -15.12
CA CYS A 15 -59.52 19.18 -13.79
C CYS A 15 -58.15 19.85 -13.58
N ILE A 16 -57.97 21.09 -14.04
CA ILE A 16 -56.91 21.99 -13.53
C ILE A 16 -57.58 23.10 -12.72
N ARG A 17 -58.23 22.68 -11.63
CA ARG A 17 -58.51 23.51 -10.44
C ARG A 17 -58.26 22.64 -9.22
N GLY A 18 -57.02 22.20 -9.09
CA GLY A 18 -56.51 21.51 -7.93
C GLY A 18 -55.25 22.24 -7.47
N LEU A 19 -55.36 22.92 -6.33
CA LEU A 19 -54.33 23.59 -5.54
C LEU A 19 -53.86 24.99 -5.98
N GLU A 20 -54.79 25.95 -6.09
CA GLU A 20 -54.48 27.31 -5.62
C GLU A 20 -54.88 27.38 -4.13
N SER A 21 -53.92 27.43 -3.20
CA SER A 21 -54.26 27.86 -1.85
C SER A 21 -54.45 29.38 -1.89
N GLN A 22 -55.70 29.84 -1.88
CA GLN A 22 -55.99 31.26 -1.73
C GLN A 22 -55.63 31.70 -0.31
N SER A 23 -54.42 32.24 -0.12
CA SER A 23 -54.10 32.96 1.13
C SER A 23 -55.12 34.08 1.31
N HIS A 24 -55.77 34.12 2.48
CA HIS A 24 -56.82 35.10 2.78
C HIS A 24 -56.27 36.45 3.23
N ILE A 25 -54.93 36.60 3.29
CA ILE A 25 -54.24 37.80 3.74
C ILE A 25 -54.53 38.98 2.80
N LYS A 26 -55.09 40.05 3.37
CA LYS A 26 -55.29 41.33 2.68
C LYS A 26 -54.59 42.46 3.42
N ILE A 27 -54.05 43.43 2.70
CA ILE A 27 -53.49 44.64 3.30
C ILE A 27 -54.43 45.82 3.07
N SER A 28 -54.73 46.56 4.12
CA SER A 28 -55.46 47.83 4.03
C SER A 28 -54.95 48.81 5.08
N ASN A 29 -54.75 50.07 4.68
CA ASN A 29 -54.13 51.12 5.50
C ASN A 29 -52.84 50.63 6.18
N ASN A 30 -51.92 50.07 5.39
CA ASN A 30 -50.64 49.50 5.83
C ASN A 30 -50.75 48.30 6.78
N GLY A 31 -51.95 47.83 7.13
CA GLY A 31 -52.15 46.71 8.05
C GLY A 31 -52.58 45.43 7.33
N TYR A 32 -51.80 44.36 7.44
CA TYR A 32 -52.20 43.02 7.07
C TYR A 32 -53.31 42.51 8.00
N GLN A 33 -54.39 42.05 7.40
CA GLN A 33 -55.55 41.49 8.06
C GLN A 33 -55.79 40.07 7.56
N LEU A 34 -56.48 39.27 8.38
CA LEU A 34 -56.83 37.89 8.08
C LEU A 34 -55.62 36.94 8.02
N LEU A 35 -54.52 37.28 8.69
CA LEU A 35 -53.39 36.36 8.87
C LEU A 35 -53.81 35.23 9.83
N VAL A 36 -53.74 33.99 9.37
CA VAL A 36 -54.07 32.81 10.18
C VAL A 36 -52.80 32.12 10.66
N VAL A 37 -52.66 32.02 11.98
CA VAL A 37 -51.56 31.30 12.64
C VAL A 37 -52.14 30.07 13.32
N ALA A 38 -51.80 28.89 12.84
CA ALA A 38 -52.25 27.64 13.42
C ALA A 38 -51.18 27.02 14.33
N VAL A 39 -51.61 26.36 15.39
CA VAL A 39 -50.79 25.47 16.21
C VAL A 39 -51.24 24.05 15.90
N HIS A 40 -50.29 23.17 15.56
CA HIS A 40 -50.54 21.79 15.15
C HIS A 40 -50.80 20.88 16.35
N ASP A 41 -51.63 19.85 16.17
CA ASP A 41 -52.02 18.89 17.23
C ASP A 41 -50.86 18.21 17.95
N SER A 42 -49.67 18.20 17.34
CA SER A 42 -48.43 17.71 17.94
C SER A 42 -47.91 18.57 19.10
N VAL A 43 -48.38 19.80 19.24
CA VAL A 43 -47.91 20.73 20.28
C VAL A 43 -48.75 20.51 21.54
N PRO A 44 -48.14 20.14 22.69
CA PRO A 44 -48.87 19.95 23.93
C PRO A 44 -49.50 21.27 24.40
N ASP A 45 -50.60 21.17 25.14
CA ASP A 45 -51.29 22.34 25.69
C ASP A 45 -50.39 23.09 26.68
N ASP A 46 -49.95 24.28 26.27
CA ASP A 46 -49.14 25.20 27.06
C ASP A 46 -49.71 26.63 26.94
N PRO A 47 -50.45 27.11 27.96
CA PRO A 47 -50.99 28.46 27.97
C PRO A 47 -49.91 29.56 27.85
N ALA A 48 -48.68 29.31 28.30
CA ALA A 48 -47.57 30.26 28.19
C ALA A 48 -47.08 30.39 26.74
N LEU A 49 -47.14 29.32 25.95
CA LEU A 49 -46.77 29.31 24.54
C LEU A 49 -47.65 30.25 23.71
N LEU A 50 -48.97 30.25 23.92
CA LEU A 50 -49.88 31.14 23.19
C LEU A 50 -49.61 32.62 23.50
N GLN A 51 -49.33 32.96 24.76
CA GLN A 51 -48.95 34.33 25.13
C GLN A 51 -47.61 34.73 24.51
N LYS A 52 -46.65 33.80 24.48
CA LYS A 52 -45.36 34.00 23.83
C LYS A 52 -45.51 34.24 22.33
N LEU A 53 -46.34 33.44 21.65
CA LEU A 53 -46.66 33.61 20.22
C LEU A 53 -47.29 34.97 19.94
N LYS A 54 -48.29 35.38 20.73
CA LYS A 54 -48.87 36.73 20.63
C LYS A 54 -47.82 37.82 20.80
N GLY A 55 -46.91 37.67 21.76
CA GLY A 55 -45.80 38.58 21.99
C GLY A 55 -44.83 38.67 20.80
N VAL A 56 -44.40 37.52 20.27
CA VAL A 56 -43.48 37.45 19.11
C VAL A 56 -44.13 38.05 17.86
N ILE A 57 -45.39 37.73 17.55
CA ILE A 57 -46.10 38.29 16.40
C ILE A 57 -46.30 39.80 16.54
N THR A 58 -46.53 40.29 17.76
CA THR A 58 -46.63 41.74 18.03
C THR A 58 -45.29 42.44 17.77
N LYS A 59 -44.18 41.87 18.24
CA LYS A 59 -42.83 42.39 17.95
C LYS A 59 -42.49 42.29 16.46
N ALA A 60 -42.86 41.19 15.80
CA ALA A 60 -42.67 40.97 14.37
C ALA A 60 -43.45 42.00 13.55
N SER A 61 -44.65 42.37 13.98
CA SER A 61 -45.43 43.46 13.38
C SER A 61 -44.65 44.78 13.34
N LYS A 62 -43.94 45.13 14.42
CA LYS A 62 -43.07 46.31 14.49
C LYS A 62 -41.83 46.18 13.60
N VAL A 63 -41.23 44.99 13.54
CA VAL A 63 -40.08 44.70 12.66
C VAL A 63 -40.49 44.84 11.19
N LEU A 64 -41.61 44.23 10.77
CA LEU A 64 -42.16 44.35 9.42
C LEU A 64 -42.45 45.80 9.07
N TYR A 65 -43.04 46.57 9.99
CA TYR A 65 -43.31 47.99 9.80
C TYR A 65 -42.03 48.77 9.54
N THR A 66 -40.98 48.49 10.29
CA THR A 66 -39.68 49.17 10.12
C THR A 66 -39.01 48.75 8.81
N ALA A 67 -38.92 47.44 8.54
CA ALA A 67 -38.26 46.88 7.36
C ALA A 67 -38.92 47.32 6.05
N THR A 68 -40.25 47.44 6.05
CA THR A 68 -41.02 47.93 4.88
C THR A 68 -41.05 49.46 4.77
N ARG A 69 -40.19 50.17 5.51
CA ARG A 69 -40.13 51.65 5.57
C ARG A 69 -41.47 52.28 5.96
N LYS A 70 -42.09 51.74 7.03
CA LYS A 70 -43.36 52.18 7.63
C LYS A 70 -44.60 51.90 6.78
N ARG A 71 -44.60 50.85 5.95
CA ARG A 71 -45.69 50.55 4.99
C ARG A 71 -46.50 49.29 5.25
N ALA A 72 -46.02 48.35 6.07
CA ALA A 72 -46.75 47.11 6.34
C ALA A 72 -46.58 46.65 7.79
N TYR A 73 -47.66 46.29 8.48
CA TYR A 73 -47.62 45.69 9.82
C TYR A 73 -48.75 44.66 9.97
N PHE A 74 -48.68 43.77 10.96
CA PHE A 74 -49.79 42.86 11.26
C PHE A 74 -50.85 43.58 12.09
N ARG A 75 -52.06 43.73 11.51
CA ARG A 75 -53.20 44.42 12.13
C ARG A 75 -54.19 43.46 12.76
N LYS A 76 -54.57 42.38 12.06
CA LYS A 76 -55.55 41.40 12.56
C LYS A 76 -55.07 39.97 12.28
N VAL A 77 -54.76 39.25 13.36
CA VAL A 77 -54.22 37.88 13.34
C VAL A 77 -55.19 36.94 14.06
N PHE A 78 -55.48 35.80 13.45
CA PHE A 78 -56.34 34.76 14.00
C PHE A 78 -55.47 33.57 14.42
N PHE A 79 -55.67 33.08 15.64
CA PHE A 79 -55.02 31.86 16.11
C PHE A 79 -55.98 30.68 15.98
N LEU A 80 -55.56 29.65 15.25
CA LEU A 80 -56.25 28.37 15.19
C LEU A 80 -55.54 27.40 16.14
N LEU A 81 -56.22 26.99 17.21
CA LEU A 81 -55.66 26.13 18.25
C LEU A 81 -56.08 24.65 18.02
N PRO A 82 -55.25 23.67 18.43
CA PRO A 82 -55.58 22.25 18.35
C PRO A 82 -56.85 21.90 19.10
N ASN A 83 -57.57 20.88 18.61
CA ASN A 83 -58.66 20.28 19.38
C ASN A 83 -58.16 19.53 20.62
N SER A 84 -56.86 19.20 20.67
CA SER A 84 -56.21 18.57 21.82
C SER A 84 -55.98 19.53 23.00
N TRP A 85 -56.12 20.84 22.81
CA TRP A 85 -55.97 21.83 23.88
C TRP A 85 -57.28 22.00 24.66
N ALA A 86 -57.19 22.27 25.96
CA ALA A 86 -58.36 22.50 26.81
C ALA A 86 -59.14 23.73 26.32
N ASN A 87 -60.44 23.53 26.05
CA ASN A 87 -61.30 24.62 25.61
C ASN A 87 -61.51 25.65 26.73
N LYS A 88 -61.43 26.95 26.39
CA LYS A 88 -61.60 28.06 27.34
C LYS A 88 -62.76 28.97 26.90
N PRO A 89 -63.44 29.68 27.82
CA PRO A 89 -64.58 30.54 27.49
C PRO A 89 -64.28 31.61 26.44
N GLU A 90 -63.02 32.08 26.37
CA GLU A 90 -62.55 33.06 25.40
C GLU A 90 -62.31 32.50 23.98
N TYR A 91 -62.31 31.17 23.82
CA TYR A 91 -62.11 30.51 22.52
C TYR A 91 -63.44 30.33 21.80
N LYS A 92 -63.42 30.55 20.48
CA LYS A 92 -64.59 30.39 19.61
C LYS A 92 -64.32 29.24 18.63
N PRO A 93 -65.31 28.39 18.34
CA PRO A 93 -65.14 27.33 17.33
C PRO A 93 -64.82 27.96 15.98
N SER A 94 -63.82 27.41 15.29
CA SER A 94 -63.48 27.82 13.92
C SER A 94 -64.56 27.33 12.97
N THR A 95 -65.23 28.24 12.25
CA THR A 95 -66.30 27.90 11.29
C THR A 95 -65.86 27.96 9.84
N SER A 96 -64.67 28.49 9.54
CA SER A 96 -64.25 28.83 8.17
C SER A 96 -62.79 28.57 7.83
N VAL A 97 -61.94 28.21 8.80
CA VAL A 97 -60.50 28.02 8.59
C VAL A 97 -60.02 26.72 9.23
N SER A 98 -59.30 25.92 8.45
CA SER A 98 -58.66 24.67 8.89
C SER A 98 -57.14 24.82 8.93
N ILE A 99 -56.44 23.89 9.58
CA ILE A 99 -54.97 23.94 9.69
C ILE A 99 -54.27 23.92 8.34
N SER A 100 -54.81 23.18 7.36
CA SER A 100 -54.31 23.15 5.98
C SER A 100 -54.47 24.46 5.23
N GLY A 101 -55.34 25.35 5.71
CA GLY A 101 -55.56 26.69 5.15
C GLY A 101 -54.91 27.82 5.94
N ALA A 102 -54.04 27.51 6.92
CA ALA A 102 -53.34 28.51 7.72
C ALA A 102 -52.08 29.01 7.01
N ASP A 103 -51.77 30.31 7.17
CA ASP A 103 -50.62 30.94 6.53
C ASP A 103 -49.30 30.61 7.25
N ILE A 104 -49.35 30.48 8.59
CA ILE A 104 -48.21 30.09 9.43
C ILE A 104 -48.65 28.96 10.36
N ILE A 105 -47.91 27.85 10.37
CA ILE A 105 -48.22 26.66 11.18
C ILE A 105 -47.06 26.38 12.14
N PHE A 106 -47.35 26.32 13.44
CA PHE A 106 -46.39 25.94 14.48
C PHE A 106 -46.54 24.46 14.87
N SER A 107 -45.43 23.70 14.86
CA SER A 107 -45.40 22.27 15.20
C SER A 107 -44.36 21.96 16.28
N ALA A 108 -44.51 20.84 16.99
CA ALA A 108 -43.54 20.43 18.00
C ALA A 108 -42.31 19.76 17.35
N PRO A 109 -41.09 19.97 17.87
CA PRO A 109 -39.90 19.23 17.41
C PRO A 109 -40.03 17.73 17.72
N ARG A 110 -39.62 16.86 16.80
CA ARG A 110 -39.65 15.39 16.96
C ARG A 110 -38.24 14.84 17.22
N ALA A 111 -38.08 13.97 18.22
CA ALA A 111 -36.77 13.48 18.67
C ALA A 111 -36.05 12.52 17.69
N THR A 112 -36.76 11.89 16.75
CA THR A 112 -36.23 10.78 15.93
C THR A 112 -36.05 11.10 14.44
N ARG A 113 -36.35 12.32 13.99
CA ARG A 113 -36.06 12.81 12.63
C ARG A 113 -35.69 14.29 12.71
N ARG A 114 -34.68 14.74 11.96
CA ARG A 114 -34.34 16.17 11.82
C ARG A 114 -35.49 16.88 11.06
N SER A 115 -36.50 17.36 11.78
CA SER A 115 -37.51 18.28 11.22
C SER A 115 -36.90 19.68 11.13
N PHE A 116 -37.12 20.39 10.02
CA PHE A 116 -36.66 21.77 9.83
C PHE A 116 -37.84 22.72 9.65
N SER A 117 -37.69 23.99 10.06
CA SER A 117 -38.63 25.05 9.72
C SER A 117 -38.43 25.47 8.26
N TYR A 118 -39.48 25.66 7.48
CA TYR A 118 -39.39 26.04 6.07
C TYR A 118 -40.63 26.80 5.59
N THR A 119 -40.45 27.60 4.54
CA THR A 119 -41.56 28.19 3.77
C THR A 119 -41.76 27.40 2.48
N ARG A 120 -42.98 26.91 2.22
CA ARG A 120 -43.28 26.15 1.00
C ARG A 120 -43.68 27.10 -0.12
N SER A 121 -42.77 27.38 -1.06
CA SER A 121 -43.06 28.14 -2.30
C SER A 121 -43.10 27.22 -3.53
N TYR A 122 -43.82 27.61 -4.58
CA TYR A 122 -43.92 26.90 -5.86
C TYR A 122 -43.62 27.78 -7.07
N ALA A 123 -43.41 29.07 -6.85
CA ALA A 123 -43.26 30.07 -7.91
C ALA A 123 -42.01 30.93 -7.66
N GLY A 124 -41.55 31.60 -8.71
CA GLY A 124 -40.35 32.45 -8.69
C GLY A 124 -40.55 33.80 -8.00
N CYS A 125 -39.56 34.69 -8.15
CA CYS A 125 -39.50 35.97 -7.44
C CYS A 125 -40.76 36.81 -7.65
N GLY A 126 -41.30 37.39 -6.57
CA GLY A 126 -42.48 38.25 -6.63
C GLY A 126 -43.83 37.53 -6.51
N GLN A 127 -43.85 36.20 -6.39
CA GLN A 127 -45.07 35.40 -6.27
C GLN A 127 -45.27 34.86 -4.85
N PRO A 128 -46.50 34.86 -4.30
CA PRO A 128 -46.75 34.34 -2.96
C PRO A 128 -46.59 32.81 -2.89
N GLY A 129 -46.07 32.32 -1.76
CA GLY A 129 -45.98 30.89 -1.42
C GLY A 129 -47.27 30.30 -0.84
N PHE A 130 -47.24 29.01 -0.47
CA PHE A 130 -48.39 28.30 0.09
C PHE A 130 -48.60 28.57 1.60
N HIS A 131 -47.61 28.24 2.44
CA HIS A 131 -47.62 28.51 3.88
C HIS A 131 -46.21 28.43 4.46
N VAL A 132 -46.03 28.95 5.68
CA VAL A 132 -44.81 28.79 6.49
C VAL A 132 -45.05 27.71 7.54
N GLN A 133 -44.13 26.75 7.66
CA GLN A 133 -44.13 25.79 8.76
C GLN A 133 -42.94 26.03 9.68
N LEU A 134 -43.22 26.38 10.94
CA LEU A 134 -42.24 26.69 11.98
C LEU A 134 -42.31 25.67 13.11
N LEU A 135 -41.16 25.38 13.72
CA LEU A 135 -41.09 24.62 14.95
C LEU A 135 -41.21 25.55 16.17
N THR A 136 -41.80 25.06 17.27
CA THR A 136 -42.03 25.87 18.49
C THR A 136 -40.73 26.26 19.22
N ASP A 137 -39.64 25.54 18.99
CA ASP A 137 -38.31 25.83 19.53
C ASP A 137 -37.64 27.07 18.91
N VAL A 138 -38.07 27.52 17.72
CA VAL A 138 -37.69 28.83 17.12
C VAL A 138 -38.09 30.01 18.01
N LEU A 139 -39.05 29.80 18.92
CA LEU A 139 -39.43 30.82 19.91
C LEU A 139 -38.44 30.89 21.08
N SER A 140 -37.47 29.98 21.18
CA SER A 140 -36.39 30.02 22.18
C SER A 140 -35.16 30.74 21.63
N ASN A 141 -34.43 31.47 22.48
CA ASN A 141 -33.18 32.16 22.08
C ASN A 141 -32.00 31.18 21.84
N SER A 142 -32.25 29.87 21.92
CA SER A 142 -31.25 28.80 21.89
C SER A 142 -31.26 27.97 20.61
N HIS A 143 -32.07 28.31 19.61
CA HIS A 143 -32.17 27.52 18.37
C HIS A 143 -30.97 27.80 17.42
N PRO A 144 -30.30 26.78 16.83
CA PRO A 144 -29.09 26.97 16.00
C PRO A 144 -29.28 27.83 14.74
N LEU A 145 -30.49 27.83 14.15
CA LEU A 145 -30.87 28.72 13.04
C LEU A 145 -31.28 30.14 13.50
N ALA A 146 -31.44 30.36 14.81
CA ALA A 146 -31.80 31.63 15.41
C ALA A 146 -30.56 32.41 15.87
N GLN A 147 -29.62 32.68 14.95
CA GLN A 147 -28.65 33.78 15.14
C GLN A 147 -29.35 35.17 15.12
N SER A 148 -30.69 35.20 14.99
CA SER A 148 -31.55 36.39 15.05
C SER A 148 -32.70 36.20 16.04
N THR A 149 -33.35 37.29 16.47
CA THR A 149 -34.48 37.22 17.40
C THR A 149 -35.72 36.58 16.75
N PRO A 150 -36.59 35.87 17.50
CA PRO A 150 -37.74 35.15 16.93
C PRO A 150 -38.65 36.02 16.06
N GLU A 151 -38.82 37.30 16.41
CA GLU A 151 -39.61 38.24 15.61
C GLU A 151 -38.99 38.60 14.25
N LYS A 152 -37.66 38.64 14.11
CA LYS A 152 -36.97 38.90 12.83
C LYS A 152 -37.07 37.69 11.90
N TYR A 153 -36.85 36.50 12.46
CA TYR A 153 -37.00 35.25 11.73
C TYR A 153 -38.42 35.05 11.20
N LEU A 154 -39.44 35.38 12.02
CA LEU A 154 -40.83 35.32 11.57
C LEU A 154 -41.12 36.30 10.41
N VAL A 155 -40.57 37.51 10.45
CA VAL A 155 -40.73 38.48 9.34
C VAL A 155 -40.01 38.01 8.08
N HIS A 156 -38.86 37.38 8.23
CA HIS A 156 -38.09 36.81 7.14
C HIS A 156 -38.86 35.71 6.40
N GLU A 157 -39.37 34.71 7.11
CA GLU A 157 -40.20 33.66 6.51
C GLU A 157 -41.54 34.19 5.97
N PHE A 158 -42.15 35.17 6.65
CA PHE A 158 -43.35 35.84 6.14
C PHE A 158 -43.08 36.60 4.83
N ALA A 159 -41.90 37.20 4.66
CA ALA A 159 -41.54 37.90 3.43
C ALA A 159 -41.42 36.91 2.25
N THR A 160 -40.79 35.75 2.47
CA THR A 160 -40.74 34.65 1.50
C THR A 160 -42.15 34.18 1.13
N LEU A 161 -43.03 33.98 2.12
CA LEU A 161 -44.44 33.62 1.88
C LEU A 161 -45.18 34.69 1.08
N ARG A 162 -45.11 35.96 1.48
CA ARG A 162 -46.02 36.99 0.97
C ARG A 162 -45.55 37.63 -0.32
N TYR A 163 -44.24 37.87 -0.43
CA TYR A 163 -43.63 38.62 -1.52
C TYR A 163 -42.84 37.74 -2.48
N GLY A 164 -42.63 36.45 -2.15
CA GLY A 164 -41.83 35.55 -2.99
C GLY A 164 -40.39 35.99 -3.11
N VAL A 165 -39.82 36.59 -2.06
CA VAL A 165 -38.38 36.92 -2.02
C VAL A 165 -37.59 35.71 -1.55
N PHE A 166 -36.33 35.63 -1.93
CA PHE A 166 -35.44 34.51 -1.60
C PHE A 166 -34.36 34.94 -0.61
N GLN A 167 -33.65 33.95 -0.06
CA GLN A 167 -32.54 34.20 0.85
C GLN A 167 -31.40 34.91 0.13
N GLU A 168 -30.82 35.90 0.79
CA GLU A 168 -29.66 36.66 0.29
C GLU A 168 -28.33 36.10 0.84
N TYR A 169 -28.36 34.85 1.27
CA TYR A 169 -27.24 34.03 1.70
C TYR A 169 -27.34 32.66 1.02
N PRO A 170 -26.20 31.97 0.80
CA PRO A 170 -26.15 30.70 0.08
C PRO A 170 -27.00 29.62 0.75
N SER A 171 -27.71 28.84 -0.05
CA SER A 171 -28.36 27.60 0.41
C SER A 171 -27.33 26.47 0.58
N PRO A 172 -27.61 25.42 1.37
CA PRO A 172 -26.70 24.28 1.49
C PRO A 172 -26.36 23.67 0.12
N GLY A 173 -25.07 23.68 -0.24
CA GLY A 173 -24.58 23.21 -1.54
C GLY A 173 -24.41 24.30 -2.61
N GLU A 174 -24.78 25.55 -2.32
CA GLU A 174 -24.47 26.71 -3.16
C GLU A 174 -23.18 27.40 -2.69
N ASN A 175 -22.52 28.13 -3.59
CA ASN A 175 -21.24 28.78 -3.31
C ASN A 175 -21.41 29.89 -2.26
N GLU A 176 -20.64 29.82 -1.17
CA GLU A 176 -20.70 30.81 -0.09
C GLU A 176 -19.89 32.10 -0.38
N PHE A 177 -19.06 32.07 -1.42
CA PHE A 177 -18.18 33.15 -1.85
C PHE A 177 -18.25 33.32 -3.36
N TYR A 178 -17.99 34.54 -3.84
CA TYR A 178 -17.84 34.86 -5.26
C TYR A 178 -16.65 35.78 -5.47
N PHE A 179 -16.03 35.74 -6.65
CA PHE A 179 -14.96 36.66 -6.98
C PHE A 179 -15.54 38.04 -7.33
N SER A 180 -15.25 39.04 -6.50
CA SER A 180 -15.68 40.42 -6.75
C SER A 180 -14.68 41.12 -7.66
N THR A 181 -15.06 41.34 -8.91
CA THR A 181 -14.25 42.12 -9.87
C THR A 181 -14.03 43.56 -9.42
N THR A 182 -14.93 44.10 -8.59
CA THR A 182 -14.82 45.46 -8.01
C THR A 182 -13.71 45.57 -6.96
N PHE A 183 -13.48 44.51 -6.17
CA PHE A 183 -12.49 44.52 -5.08
C PHE A 183 -11.26 43.66 -5.38
N GLY A 184 -11.23 42.97 -6.52
CA GLY A 184 -10.12 42.11 -6.95
C GLY A 184 -9.84 40.95 -5.98
N ARG A 185 -10.88 40.43 -5.29
CA ARG A 185 -10.76 39.35 -4.30
C ARG A 185 -12.04 38.55 -4.19
N LEU A 186 -11.95 37.34 -3.63
CA LEU A 186 -13.11 36.59 -3.16
C LEU A 186 -13.82 37.38 -2.04
N ASP A 187 -15.13 37.58 -2.21
CA ASP A 187 -15.99 38.25 -1.25
C ASP A 187 -17.14 37.29 -0.90
N PRO A 188 -17.59 37.22 0.37
CA PRO A 188 -18.69 36.34 0.75
C PRO A 188 -19.99 36.76 0.07
N VAL A 189 -20.87 35.82 -0.23
CA VAL A 189 -22.23 36.09 -0.70
C VAL A 189 -22.98 36.83 0.41
N ARG A 190 -23.23 38.12 0.19
CA ARG A 190 -23.94 39.02 1.11
C ARG A 190 -24.62 40.13 0.32
N CYS A 191 -25.78 40.58 0.78
CA CYS A 191 -26.48 41.71 0.16
C CYS A 191 -25.83 43.08 0.44
N THR A 192 -25.25 43.26 1.63
CA THR A 192 -24.66 44.56 2.05
C THR A 192 -23.17 44.42 2.35
N VAL A 193 -22.31 45.14 1.61
CA VAL A 193 -20.84 45.12 1.75
C VAL A 193 -20.37 45.49 3.16
N GLY A 194 -21.12 46.33 3.88
CA GLY A 194 -20.82 46.73 5.25
C GLY A 194 -21.05 45.65 6.33
N LEU A 195 -21.69 44.52 6.00
CA LEU A 195 -21.85 43.41 6.93
C LEU A 195 -20.54 42.65 7.09
N ARG A 196 -20.00 42.65 8.31
CA ARG A 196 -18.76 41.96 8.68
C ARG A 196 -19.07 40.56 9.20
N GLY A 197 -18.24 39.59 8.84
CA GLY A 197 -18.35 38.19 9.26
C GLY A 197 -16.97 37.56 9.42
N ILE A 198 -16.95 36.31 9.90
CA ILE A 198 -15.73 35.51 10.10
C ILE A 198 -15.87 34.25 9.26
N ILE A 199 -14.85 33.90 8.47
CA ILE A 199 -14.81 32.66 7.69
C ILE A 199 -14.38 31.52 8.61
N LYS A 200 -15.21 30.49 8.73
CA LYS A 200 -14.95 29.32 9.58
C LYS A 200 -15.21 28.04 8.79
N ASN A 201 -14.35 27.05 8.94
CA ASN A 201 -14.68 25.66 8.62
C ASN A 201 -15.07 24.90 9.91
N ALA A 202 -15.37 23.61 9.79
CA ALA A 202 -15.74 22.76 10.92
C ALA A 202 -14.64 22.61 12.00
N GLN A 203 -13.39 23.00 11.70
CA GLN A 203 -12.24 22.89 12.60
C GLN A 203 -11.65 24.24 13.08
N GLY A 204 -12.09 25.40 12.56
CA GLY A 204 -11.53 26.71 12.95
C GLY A 204 -11.60 27.81 11.89
N PHE A 205 -10.79 28.86 12.06
CA PHE A 205 -10.68 29.99 11.12
C PHE A 205 -9.90 29.59 9.86
N CYS A 206 -10.41 29.91 8.66
CA CYS A 206 -9.67 29.72 7.40
C CYS A 206 -8.89 30.99 7.00
N LEU A 207 -7.64 30.84 6.58
CA LEU A 207 -6.86 31.88 5.90
C LEU A 207 -7.02 31.72 4.38
N PHE A 208 -6.94 32.84 3.65
CA PHE A 208 -7.25 33.02 2.22
C PHE A 208 -6.41 32.20 1.21
N THR A 209 -5.48 31.35 1.66
CA THR A 209 -4.38 30.80 0.84
C THR A 209 -4.61 29.38 0.31
N SER A 210 -5.84 28.85 0.33
CA SER A 210 -6.13 27.45 -0.05
C SER A 210 -7.03 27.28 -1.27
N ILE A 211 -7.19 28.31 -2.11
CA ILE A 211 -7.97 28.26 -3.35
C ILE A 211 -7.06 28.74 -4.47
N ASP A 212 -7.01 27.98 -5.56
CA ASP A 212 -6.32 28.39 -6.79
C ASP A 212 -6.93 29.71 -7.30
N PRO A 213 -6.13 30.80 -7.46
CA PRO A 213 -6.63 32.11 -7.83
C PRO A 213 -7.27 32.19 -9.22
N ASP A 214 -6.89 31.28 -10.14
CA ASP A 214 -7.31 31.32 -11.54
C ASP A 214 -8.52 30.42 -11.80
N THR A 215 -8.68 29.33 -11.04
CA THR A 215 -9.75 28.34 -11.24
C THR A 215 -10.86 28.37 -10.20
N GLY A 216 -10.59 28.90 -9.00
CA GLY A 216 -11.56 28.89 -7.90
C GLY A 216 -11.86 27.50 -7.33
N GLU A 217 -11.09 26.48 -7.71
CA GLU A 217 -11.19 25.11 -7.21
C GLU A 217 -10.21 24.87 -6.04
N PHE A 218 -10.49 23.85 -5.22
CA PHE A 218 -9.50 23.32 -4.29
C PHE A 218 -8.29 22.80 -5.07
N PRO A 219 -7.09 22.81 -4.48
CA PRO A 219 -5.88 22.43 -5.19
C PRO A 219 -6.00 21.11 -5.94
N PRO A 220 -5.28 20.94 -7.07
CA PRO A 220 -5.04 19.62 -7.62
C PRO A 220 -4.58 18.70 -6.50
N GLY A 221 -5.39 17.68 -6.21
CA GLY A 221 -4.88 16.55 -5.45
C GLY A 221 -3.62 16.07 -6.16
N SER A 222 -2.59 15.62 -5.44
CA SER A 222 -1.21 15.43 -5.95
C SER A 222 -1.04 14.73 -7.30
N THR A 223 -2.03 13.95 -7.74
CA THR A 223 -2.11 13.36 -9.09
C THR A 223 -2.80 14.24 -10.14
N ARG A 224 -2.95 15.55 -9.89
CA ARG A 224 -3.69 16.52 -10.72
C ARG A 224 -5.14 16.10 -10.99
N HIS A 225 -5.85 15.73 -9.92
CA HIS A 225 -7.26 15.26 -9.94
C HIS A 225 -7.51 13.98 -10.76
N ARG A 226 -6.53 13.07 -10.85
CA ARG A 226 -6.65 11.84 -11.65
C ARG A 226 -6.98 10.58 -10.84
N ALA A 227 -6.66 10.55 -9.54
CA ALA A 227 -6.86 9.36 -8.71
C ALA A 227 -7.33 9.68 -7.28
N PHE A 228 -8.11 8.76 -6.69
CA PHE A 228 -8.54 8.79 -5.29
C PHE A 228 -8.82 7.37 -4.78
N PHE A 229 -8.78 7.17 -3.46
CA PHE A 229 -9.16 5.89 -2.86
C PHE A 229 -10.68 5.72 -2.88
N ARG A 230 -11.18 4.75 -3.64
CA ARG A 230 -12.63 4.48 -3.72
C ARG A 230 -13.13 3.58 -2.60
N LYS A 231 -12.36 2.56 -2.23
CA LYS A 231 -12.75 1.54 -1.26
C LYS A 231 -11.54 1.04 -0.49
N VAL A 232 -11.65 0.99 0.83
CA VAL A 232 -10.57 0.60 1.73
C VAL A 232 -11.04 -0.51 2.66
N PHE A 233 -10.27 -1.57 2.75
CA PHE A 233 -10.53 -2.70 3.63
C PHE A 233 -9.64 -2.61 4.87
N PHE A 234 -10.22 -2.69 6.06
CA PHE A 234 -9.49 -2.77 7.31
C PHE A 234 -9.53 -4.19 7.84
N LEU A 235 -8.40 -4.72 8.30
CA LEU A 235 -8.35 -5.98 9.05
C LEU A 235 -7.96 -5.68 10.49
N ILE A 236 -8.91 -5.75 11.41
CA ILE A 236 -8.66 -5.56 12.86
C ILE A 236 -8.30 -6.88 13.54
N PRO A 237 -7.46 -6.88 14.59
CA PRO A 237 -7.09 -8.09 15.32
C PRO A 237 -8.30 -8.81 15.93
N SER A 238 -8.19 -10.13 16.14
CA SER A 238 -9.23 -10.93 16.80
C SER A 238 -9.47 -10.50 18.25
N THR A 239 -8.49 -9.87 18.89
CA THR A 239 -8.58 -9.33 20.25
C THR A 239 -9.50 -8.12 20.37
N TRP A 240 -9.81 -7.44 19.26
CA TRP A 240 -10.71 -6.29 19.25
C TRP A 240 -12.19 -6.73 19.26
N SER A 241 -13.09 -5.84 19.69
CA SER A 241 -14.53 -6.12 19.76
C SER A 241 -15.11 -6.46 18.39
N SER A 242 -15.96 -7.49 18.31
CA SER A 242 -16.73 -7.81 17.09
C SER A 242 -17.64 -6.68 16.63
N SER A 243 -18.10 -5.83 17.55
CA SER A 243 -18.98 -4.69 17.22
C SER A 243 -18.32 -3.63 16.33
N LEU A 244 -17.00 -3.65 16.20
CA LEU A 244 -16.24 -2.73 15.34
C LEU A 244 -16.12 -3.21 13.89
N ALA A 245 -16.51 -4.46 13.60
CA ALA A 245 -16.38 -5.05 12.27
C ALA A 245 -17.73 -5.24 11.60
N ASP A 246 -17.76 -5.05 10.27
CA ASP A 246 -18.92 -5.34 9.44
C ASP A 246 -19.11 -6.85 9.28
N LYS A 247 -18.00 -7.60 9.27
CA LYS A 247 -17.94 -9.07 9.14
C LYS A 247 -16.58 -9.62 9.58
N ASP A 248 -16.51 -10.92 9.85
CA ASP A 248 -15.22 -11.59 10.05
C ASP A 248 -14.52 -11.84 8.72
N SER A 249 -13.19 -11.75 8.71
CA SER A 249 -12.35 -12.11 7.57
C SER A 249 -12.42 -13.63 7.34
N THR A 250 -12.70 -14.03 6.11
CA THR A 250 -12.71 -15.44 5.67
C THR A 250 -11.56 -15.79 4.73
N SER A 251 -10.76 -14.80 4.32
CA SER A 251 -9.73 -14.98 3.29
C SER A 251 -8.60 -13.95 3.31
N VAL A 252 -8.70 -12.87 4.09
CA VAL A 252 -7.69 -11.80 4.13
C VAL A 252 -6.76 -12.02 5.32
N ASN A 253 -5.45 -12.09 5.06
CA ASN A 253 -4.39 -12.20 6.07
C ASN A 253 -3.67 -10.87 6.28
N LEU A 254 -3.01 -10.74 7.43
CA LEU A 254 -2.11 -9.61 7.70
C LEU A 254 -0.96 -9.53 6.68
N ARG A 255 -0.49 -10.67 6.17
CA ARG A 255 0.59 -10.74 5.17
C ARG A 255 0.20 -10.23 3.78
N ASP A 256 -1.10 -10.25 3.49
CA ASP A 256 -1.64 -9.78 2.21
C ASP A 256 -2.02 -8.29 2.28
N ALA A 257 -1.73 -7.61 3.40
CA ALA A 257 -2.11 -6.22 3.60
C ALA A 257 -1.12 -5.27 2.92
N ASP A 258 -1.64 -4.34 2.12
CA ASP A 258 -0.86 -3.25 1.52
C ASP A 258 -0.25 -2.32 2.57
N VAL A 259 -0.95 -2.15 3.70
CA VAL A 259 -0.55 -1.29 4.81
C VAL A 259 -0.65 -2.06 6.12
N ILE A 260 0.47 -2.15 6.84
CA ILE A 260 0.56 -2.80 8.15
C ILE A 260 0.80 -1.75 9.21
N LEU A 261 -0.12 -1.67 10.18
CA LEU A 261 0.02 -0.81 11.35
C LEU A 261 0.58 -1.61 12.53
N SER A 262 1.59 -1.04 13.20
CA SER A 262 2.30 -1.67 14.32
C SER A 262 2.31 -0.78 15.56
N ASP A 263 2.29 -1.42 16.74
CA ASP A 263 2.44 -0.73 18.02
C ASP A 263 3.92 -0.39 18.25
N PRO A 264 4.28 0.88 18.58
CA PRO A 264 5.65 1.27 18.89
C PRO A 264 6.27 0.48 20.06
N ALA A 265 5.47 -0.07 20.97
CA ALA A 265 5.97 -0.85 22.09
C ALA A 265 6.49 -2.25 21.68
N SER A 266 6.05 -2.79 20.54
CA SER A 266 6.38 -4.15 20.08
C SER A 266 7.81 -4.25 19.55
N VAL A 267 8.72 -4.87 20.31
CA VAL A 267 10.16 -4.95 19.95
C VAL A 267 10.38 -5.67 18.61
N SER A 268 9.59 -6.71 18.31
CA SER A 268 9.65 -7.44 17.02
C SER A 268 9.19 -6.61 15.80
N ARG A 269 8.48 -5.50 16.04
CA ARG A 269 7.94 -4.57 15.03
C ARG A 269 8.40 -3.12 15.21
N ARG A 270 9.38 -2.87 16.09
CA ARG A 270 10.05 -1.56 16.31
C ARG A 270 10.96 -1.15 15.13
N SER A 271 10.58 -1.49 13.90
CA SER A 271 11.24 -0.95 12.72
C SER A 271 10.81 0.50 12.48
N SER A 272 11.66 1.28 11.82
CA SER A 272 11.29 2.59 11.32
C SER A 272 10.03 2.50 10.44
N PRO A 273 9.12 3.49 10.51
CA PRO A 273 8.04 3.62 9.55
C PRO A 273 8.63 3.72 8.15
N ARG A 274 8.25 2.81 7.25
CA ARG A 274 8.77 2.76 5.89
C ARG A 274 7.89 1.97 4.95
N THR A 275 7.90 2.37 3.69
CA THR A 275 7.58 1.49 2.57
C THR A 275 8.77 0.63 2.22
N ARG A 276 8.55 -0.68 2.07
CA ARG A 276 9.57 -1.60 1.55
C ARG A 276 9.53 -1.63 0.04
N SER A 277 10.60 -1.22 -0.61
CA SER A 277 10.77 -1.30 -2.07
C SER A 277 11.94 -2.23 -2.39
N TYR A 278 11.78 -3.07 -3.41
CA TYR A 278 12.81 -4.02 -3.87
C TYR A 278 13.14 -3.86 -5.35
N ALA A 279 12.17 -3.34 -6.12
CA ALA A 279 12.35 -3.03 -7.52
C ALA A 279 12.71 -1.54 -7.65
N GLY A 280 13.50 -1.22 -8.67
CA GLY A 280 13.91 0.16 -8.98
C GLY A 280 12.76 1.07 -9.38
N CYS A 281 13.11 2.21 -9.98
CA CYS A 281 12.16 3.25 -10.35
C CYS A 281 10.94 2.75 -11.15
N GLY A 282 9.75 3.27 -10.85
CA GLY A 282 8.52 2.98 -11.61
C GLY A 282 7.85 1.64 -11.27
N HIS A 283 8.27 1.02 -10.17
CA HIS A 283 7.81 -0.31 -9.79
C HIS A 283 7.32 -0.38 -8.35
N SER A 284 6.19 -1.05 -8.14
CA SER A 284 5.61 -1.20 -6.82
C SER A 284 6.51 -1.92 -5.81
N GLY A 285 6.42 -1.48 -4.56
CA GLY A 285 7.04 -2.08 -3.38
C GLY A 285 6.29 -3.32 -2.88
N ILE A 286 6.68 -3.80 -1.69
CA ILE A 286 6.14 -5.00 -1.04
C ILE A 286 4.91 -4.64 -0.19
N HIS A 287 5.06 -3.69 0.73
CA HIS A 287 4.00 -3.16 1.59
C HIS A 287 4.49 -1.88 2.29
N ILE A 288 3.55 -1.15 2.89
CA ILE A 288 3.80 0.00 3.76
C ILE A 288 3.73 -0.46 5.21
N GLN A 289 4.79 -0.23 5.98
CA GLN A 289 4.83 -0.51 7.42
C GLN A 289 4.82 0.82 8.18
N LEU A 290 3.73 1.10 8.91
CA LEU A 290 3.61 2.30 9.74
C LEU A 290 3.48 1.95 11.22
N ARG A 291 3.84 2.89 12.08
CA ARG A 291 3.56 2.81 13.52
C ARG A 291 2.35 3.66 13.87
N THR A 292 1.58 3.20 14.86
CA THR A 292 0.37 3.89 15.30
C THR A 292 0.65 5.28 15.87
N ASP A 293 1.81 5.48 16.51
CA ASP A 293 2.16 6.79 17.06
C ASP A 293 2.51 7.82 15.99
N VAL A 294 3.05 7.42 14.83
CA VAL A 294 3.26 8.32 13.69
C VAL A 294 1.93 8.91 13.19
N LEU A 295 0.86 8.11 13.20
CA LEU A 295 -0.45 8.53 12.71
C LEU A 295 -1.29 9.26 13.77
N LEU A 296 -1.07 8.96 15.06
CA LEU A 296 -1.89 9.48 16.17
C LEU A 296 -1.25 10.68 16.89
N ASN A 297 0.07 10.84 16.82
CA ASN A 297 0.76 11.99 17.38
C ASN A 297 0.92 13.08 16.31
N ASN A 298 0.01 14.06 16.31
CA ASN A 298 0.07 15.18 15.36
C ASN A 298 1.40 15.95 15.40
N ASN A 299 2.19 15.87 16.48
CA ASN A 299 3.49 16.53 16.57
C ASN A 299 4.66 15.62 16.15
N HIS A 300 4.39 14.43 15.61
CA HIS A 300 5.45 13.52 15.18
C HIS A 300 6.28 14.17 14.05
N PRO A 301 7.63 14.11 14.11
CA PRO A 301 8.48 14.87 13.19
C PRO A 301 8.25 14.56 11.69
N LEU A 302 7.90 13.32 11.37
CA LEU A 302 7.59 12.88 10.00
C LEU A 302 6.30 13.49 9.41
N ILE A 303 5.35 13.93 10.25
CA ILE A 303 4.03 14.38 9.77
C ILE A 303 3.74 15.85 10.08
N GLN A 304 4.25 16.41 11.18
CA GLN A 304 4.02 17.78 11.64
C GLN A 304 2.60 18.31 11.35
N HIS A 305 1.60 17.64 11.92
CA HIS A 305 0.16 17.91 11.79
C HIS A 305 -0.49 17.57 10.43
N LYS A 306 0.22 16.82 9.56
CA LYS A 306 -0.23 16.42 8.21
C LYS A 306 -0.14 14.90 7.95
N PRO A 307 -0.76 14.04 8.79
CA PRO A 307 -0.71 12.58 8.58
C PRO A 307 -1.28 12.15 7.22
N GLU A 308 -2.22 12.90 6.66
CA GLU A 308 -2.81 12.65 5.34
C GLU A 308 -1.79 12.77 4.20
N LYS A 309 -0.88 13.75 4.25
CA LYS A 309 0.16 13.94 3.23
C LYS A 309 1.24 12.86 3.35
N TYR A 310 1.60 12.49 4.57
CA TYR A 310 2.54 11.40 4.81
C TYR A 310 2.01 10.04 4.31
N MET A 311 0.70 9.80 4.43
CA MET A 311 0.09 8.60 3.83
C MET A 311 0.19 8.59 2.30
N VAL A 312 0.02 9.75 1.64
CA VAL A 312 0.22 9.87 0.18
C VAL A 312 1.69 9.67 -0.20
N HIS A 313 2.63 10.20 0.59
CA HIS A 313 4.07 10.01 0.42
C HIS A 313 4.46 8.51 0.44
N GLU A 314 4.03 7.77 1.45
CA GLU A 314 4.30 6.33 1.56
C GLU A 314 3.53 5.52 0.49
N PHE A 315 2.30 5.90 0.16
CA PHE A 315 1.55 5.25 -0.92
C PHE A 315 2.23 5.42 -2.28
N ALA A 316 2.78 6.60 -2.58
CA ALA A 316 3.48 6.83 -3.84
C ALA A 316 4.72 5.95 -3.99
N LYS A 317 5.49 5.77 -2.90
CA LYS A 317 6.61 4.82 -2.85
C LYS A 317 6.16 3.39 -3.11
N TYR A 318 5.04 2.99 -2.49
CA TYR A 318 4.53 1.62 -2.58
C TYR A 318 3.96 1.30 -3.94
N TRP A 319 3.16 2.19 -4.51
CA TRP A 319 2.38 1.87 -5.71
C TRP A 319 3.10 2.25 -6.99
N TYR A 320 3.68 3.47 -7.04
CA TYR A 320 4.33 3.99 -8.26
C TYR A 320 5.83 3.74 -8.31
N GLY A 321 6.47 3.36 -7.20
CA GLY A 321 7.92 3.11 -7.16
C GLY A 321 8.75 4.38 -7.32
N VAL A 322 8.33 5.46 -6.66
CA VAL A 322 9.12 6.70 -6.48
C VAL A 322 9.85 6.67 -5.14
N PHE A 323 10.76 7.60 -4.91
CA PHE A 323 11.65 7.61 -3.73
C PHE A 323 11.75 9.01 -3.14
N GLU A 324 12.35 9.12 -1.96
CA GLU A 324 12.56 10.37 -1.24
C GLU A 324 13.42 11.35 -2.04
N GLU A 325 12.98 12.61 -2.09
CA GLU A 325 13.69 13.73 -2.72
C GLU A 325 14.42 14.62 -1.70
N TYR A 326 14.40 14.22 -0.42
CA TYR A 326 15.20 14.74 0.69
C TYR A 326 16.27 13.71 1.12
N PRO A 327 17.36 14.13 1.79
CA PRO A 327 18.41 13.22 2.21
C PRO A 327 17.96 12.35 3.40
N ASN A 328 18.21 11.04 3.32
CA ASN A 328 17.99 10.15 4.46
C ASN A 328 19.09 10.32 5.53
N PRO A 329 18.85 9.87 6.77
CA PRO A 329 19.90 9.81 7.80
C PRO A 329 21.16 9.11 7.29
N GLY A 330 22.32 9.78 7.43
CA GLY A 330 23.62 9.31 6.94
C GLY A 330 23.89 9.57 5.46
N GLU A 331 22.93 10.09 4.69
CA GLU A 331 23.16 10.59 3.33
C GLU A 331 23.60 12.06 3.34
N ASN A 332 24.28 12.47 2.27
CA ASN A 332 24.80 13.83 2.10
C ASN A 332 23.66 14.86 2.15
N GLN A 333 23.75 15.79 3.10
CA GLN A 333 22.77 16.87 3.29
C GLN A 333 22.91 17.98 2.23
N PHE A 334 24.10 18.11 1.65
CA PHE A 334 24.46 19.13 0.68
C PHE A 334 25.21 18.50 -0.50
N TYR A 335 25.20 19.21 -1.62
CA TYR A 335 25.97 18.87 -2.81
C TYR A 335 26.52 20.15 -3.43
N PHE A 336 27.56 20.05 -4.26
CA PHE A 336 28.03 21.20 -5.02
C PHE A 336 27.10 21.43 -6.21
N SER A 337 26.33 22.51 -6.22
CA SER A 337 25.47 22.84 -7.34
C SER A 337 26.28 23.50 -8.45
N THR A 338 26.27 22.89 -9.64
CA THR A 338 26.92 23.48 -10.81
C THR A 338 26.11 24.64 -11.41
N THR A 339 24.80 24.66 -11.11
CA THR A 339 23.90 25.75 -11.48
C THR A 339 24.20 27.02 -10.68
N PHE A 340 24.46 26.90 -9.37
CA PHE A 340 24.74 28.06 -8.51
C PHE A 340 26.23 28.34 -8.26
N GLY A 341 27.11 27.38 -8.57
CA GLY A 341 28.55 27.49 -8.33
C GLY A 341 28.91 27.48 -6.82
N ARG A 342 28.15 26.77 -6.00
CA ARG A 342 28.35 26.68 -4.54
C ARG A 342 27.68 25.43 -3.96
N ALA A 343 27.97 25.09 -2.71
CA ALA A 343 27.19 24.10 -1.97
C ALA A 343 25.71 24.52 -1.89
N ASP A 344 24.78 23.59 -2.10
CA ASP A 344 23.32 23.80 -1.97
C ASP A 344 22.70 22.59 -1.25
N PRO A 345 21.62 22.77 -0.46
CA PRO A 345 20.95 21.67 0.20
C PRO A 345 20.23 20.75 -0.76
N VAL A 346 20.16 19.47 -0.41
CA VAL A 346 19.36 18.47 -1.14
C VAL A 346 17.86 18.76 -0.95
N ARG A 347 17.18 19.07 -2.06
CA ARG A 347 15.73 19.34 -2.14
C ARG A 347 15.26 19.20 -3.58
N CYS A 348 14.01 18.81 -3.80
CA CYS A 348 13.47 18.71 -5.16
C CYS A 348 13.29 20.08 -5.81
N SER A 349 12.63 21.01 -5.11
CA SER A 349 12.33 22.33 -5.64
C SER A 349 13.22 23.38 -4.98
N ILE A 350 13.91 24.19 -5.78
CA ILE A 350 14.66 25.36 -5.30
C ILE A 350 13.74 26.42 -4.66
N GLY A 351 12.42 26.32 -4.89
CA GLY A 351 11.39 27.16 -4.26
C GLY A 351 11.12 26.81 -2.79
N LEU A 352 11.61 25.67 -2.30
CA LEU A 352 11.62 25.34 -0.87
C LEU A 352 12.71 26.17 -0.19
N ILE A 353 12.31 27.05 0.72
CA ILE A 353 13.21 27.94 1.45
C ILE A 353 13.30 27.51 2.91
N GLY A 354 14.45 27.73 3.53
CA GLY A 354 14.74 27.21 4.86
C GLY A 354 16.01 27.79 5.46
N ARG A 355 16.37 27.28 6.63
CA ARG A 355 17.61 27.61 7.35
C ARG A 355 18.52 26.40 7.38
N ILE A 356 19.83 26.64 7.45
CA ILE A 356 20.80 25.58 7.71
C ILE A 356 21.26 25.73 9.15
N MET A 357 21.14 24.67 9.93
CA MET A 357 21.35 24.70 11.38
C MET A 357 22.06 23.44 11.85
N GLN A 358 22.81 23.56 12.94
CA GLN A 358 23.49 22.46 13.62
C GLN A 358 23.13 22.47 15.10
N LYS A 359 23.02 21.27 15.69
CA LYS A 359 22.94 21.11 17.15
C LYS A 359 24.35 21.04 17.75
N THR A 360 24.62 21.92 18.71
CA THR A 360 25.90 21.98 19.46
C THR A 360 25.64 21.71 20.95
N SER A 361 26.71 21.54 21.73
CA SER A 361 26.62 21.43 23.21
C SER A 361 26.03 22.67 23.87
N SER A 362 26.03 23.82 23.20
CA SER A 362 25.48 25.11 23.64
C SER A 362 24.07 25.40 23.12
N GLY A 363 23.42 24.45 22.43
CA GLY A 363 22.11 24.64 21.79
C GLY A 363 22.19 24.63 20.26
N ILE A 364 21.21 25.21 19.58
CA ILE A 364 21.13 25.22 18.12
C ILE A 364 21.85 26.46 17.54
N GLN A 365 22.70 26.25 16.53
CA GLN A 365 23.47 27.30 15.85
C GLN A 365 23.13 27.34 14.35
N LEU A 366 23.12 28.53 13.76
CA LEU A 366 22.98 28.72 12.31
C LEU A 366 24.30 28.41 11.59
N CYS A 367 24.22 27.64 10.50
CA CYS A 367 25.32 27.49 9.54
C CYS A 367 25.05 28.39 8.34
N GLY A 368 25.65 29.57 8.29
CA GLY A 368 25.55 30.42 7.11
C GLY A 368 26.46 29.92 5.98
N TYR A 369 26.27 30.44 4.76
CA TYR A 369 27.16 30.11 3.63
C TYR A 369 28.61 30.58 3.86
N ASP A 370 28.81 31.51 4.78
CA ASP A 370 30.11 31.95 5.29
C ASP A 370 30.81 30.91 6.19
N SER A 371 30.08 29.90 6.67
CA SER A 371 30.65 28.77 7.43
C SER A 371 31.14 27.61 6.56
N VAL A 372 30.91 27.67 5.25
CA VAL A 372 31.41 26.67 4.30
C VAL A 372 32.94 26.72 4.30
N ASP A 373 33.57 25.57 4.51
CA ASP A 373 35.02 25.46 4.50
C ASP A 373 35.52 25.83 3.07
N PRO A 374 36.41 26.83 2.91
CA PRO A 374 36.88 27.23 1.59
C PRO A 374 37.80 26.19 0.93
N GLU A 375 38.41 25.28 1.70
CA GLU A 375 39.25 24.19 1.20
C GLU A 375 38.42 22.95 0.83
N THR A 376 37.35 22.62 1.56
CA THR A 376 36.51 21.44 1.24
C THR A 376 35.21 21.78 0.53
N GLY A 377 34.72 23.01 0.64
CA GLY A 377 33.44 23.51 0.12
C GLY A 377 32.24 22.80 0.71
N GLU A 378 32.43 22.16 1.86
CA GLU A 378 31.41 21.48 2.62
C GLU A 378 30.97 22.35 3.79
N PHE A 379 29.71 22.18 4.19
CA PHE A 379 29.25 22.73 5.45
C PHE A 379 29.92 21.97 6.61
N PRO A 380 30.11 22.61 7.78
CA PRO A 380 30.60 21.95 8.96
C PRO A 380 29.80 20.68 9.28
N GLU A 381 30.50 19.65 9.79
CA GLU A 381 29.86 18.39 10.19
C GLU A 381 28.71 18.66 11.17
N GLY A 382 27.53 18.09 10.90
CA GLY A 382 26.33 18.25 11.72
C GLY A 382 25.40 19.40 11.30
N CYS A 383 25.76 20.20 10.29
CA CYS A 383 24.81 21.12 9.65
C CYS A 383 23.76 20.35 8.85
N VAL A 384 22.49 20.76 8.99
CA VAL A 384 21.33 20.16 8.33
C VAL A 384 20.43 21.27 7.79
N TYR A 385 19.81 21.04 6.64
CA TYR A 385 18.84 21.96 6.06
C TYR A 385 17.45 21.71 6.62
N TYR A 386 16.82 22.77 7.13
CA TYR A 386 15.47 22.76 7.68
C TYR A 386 14.57 23.68 6.85
N PRO A 387 13.67 23.15 6.01
CA PRO A 387 12.72 23.97 5.29
C PRO A 387 11.71 24.62 6.24
N TYR A 388 11.24 25.81 5.89
CA TYR A 388 10.18 26.45 6.65
C TYR A 388 8.87 25.67 6.50
N PRO A 389 8.06 25.53 7.57
CA PRO A 389 6.79 24.79 7.49
C PRO A 389 5.73 25.50 6.63
N SER A 390 5.91 26.78 6.33
CA SER A 390 5.04 27.61 5.49
C SER A 390 5.82 28.74 4.82
N HIS A 391 5.16 29.47 3.92
CA HIS A 391 5.69 30.59 3.13
C HIS A 391 6.74 30.18 2.09
N ASN A 392 6.72 28.92 1.66
CA ASN A 392 7.54 28.45 0.55
C ASN A 392 7.00 28.94 -0.79
N ARG A 393 7.88 29.06 -1.79
CA ARG A 393 7.48 29.37 -3.17
C ARG A 393 7.17 28.10 -3.97
N GLY A 394 7.82 26.99 -3.63
CA GLY A 394 7.57 25.68 -4.22
C GLY A 394 6.32 25.02 -3.65
N THR A 395 5.53 24.38 -4.52
CA THR A 395 4.33 23.60 -4.16
C THR A 395 4.51 22.10 -4.42
N ALA A 396 5.70 21.71 -4.86
CA ALA A 396 6.16 20.33 -4.94
C ALA A 396 7.44 20.14 -4.10
N SER A 397 7.71 18.96 -3.56
CA SER A 397 7.11 17.67 -3.92
C SER A 397 6.55 16.90 -2.72
N MET A 398 5.49 16.12 -2.94
CA MET A 398 5.00 15.11 -1.98
C MET A 398 6.07 14.08 -1.60
N MET A 399 7.11 13.90 -2.43
CA MET A 399 8.27 13.05 -2.13
C MET A 399 9.42 13.77 -1.41
N ASP A 400 9.31 15.08 -1.22
CA ASP A 400 10.18 15.88 -0.39
C ASP A 400 9.60 15.97 1.06
N HIS A 401 9.79 17.07 1.77
CA HIS A 401 9.22 17.36 3.09
C HIS A 401 7.69 17.58 3.03
N SER A 402 6.92 16.50 2.78
CA SER A 402 5.47 16.52 2.52
C SER A 402 4.62 17.30 3.53
N TYR A 403 5.08 17.46 4.78
CA TYR A 403 4.38 18.20 5.82
C TYR A 403 4.30 19.72 5.59
N ILE A 404 5.13 20.28 4.69
CA ILE A 404 5.11 21.71 4.36
C ILE A 404 3.73 22.11 3.84
N GLN A 405 3.23 23.27 4.29
CA GLN A 405 1.87 23.71 4.01
C GLN A 405 1.59 23.82 2.51
N GLU A 406 2.49 24.44 1.75
CA GLU A 406 2.33 24.72 0.31
C GLU A 406 2.47 23.47 -0.57
N ILE A 407 3.06 22.38 -0.09
CA ILE A 407 3.28 21.18 -0.90
C ILE A 407 1.95 20.49 -1.20
N GLN A 408 1.57 20.40 -2.47
CA GLN A 408 0.31 19.82 -2.94
C GLN A 408 0.53 18.80 -4.07
N ASP A 409 1.65 18.89 -4.78
CA ASP A 409 1.94 18.12 -6.00
C ASP A 409 3.21 17.28 -5.90
N PHE A 410 3.39 16.39 -6.88
CA PHE A 410 4.68 15.76 -7.18
C PHE A 410 5.55 16.70 -8.02
N CYS A 411 6.87 16.59 -7.91
CA CYS A 411 7.80 17.34 -8.74
C CYS A 411 7.66 16.94 -10.22
N ASP A 412 7.77 17.92 -11.11
CA ASP A 412 7.59 17.75 -12.56
C ASP A 412 8.75 18.39 -13.33
N ASP A 413 9.01 17.91 -14.53
CA ASP A 413 10.03 18.43 -15.45
C ASP A 413 9.54 19.68 -16.22
N ASP A 414 8.33 20.16 -15.90
CA ASP A 414 7.79 21.39 -16.46
C ASP A 414 8.52 22.63 -15.91
N HIS A 415 9.20 23.35 -16.80
CA HIS A 415 9.92 24.59 -16.52
C HIS A 415 9.05 25.86 -16.65
N THR A 416 7.72 25.73 -16.80
CA THR A 416 6.82 26.89 -16.73
C THR A 416 6.94 27.58 -15.36
N GLN A 417 6.92 28.92 -15.36
CA GLN A 417 7.23 29.70 -14.15
C GLN A 417 6.22 29.43 -13.03
N GLY A 418 6.69 28.85 -11.91
CA GLY A 418 6.06 29.05 -10.61
C GLY A 418 6.26 27.98 -9.54
N HIS A 419 6.06 26.68 -9.83
CA HIS A 419 5.48 25.84 -8.76
C HIS A 419 6.02 24.39 -8.60
N TYR A 420 6.35 23.67 -9.69
CA TYR A 420 6.67 22.22 -9.65
C TYR A 420 8.07 21.80 -10.11
N SER A 421 8.92 22.74 -10.54
CA SER A 421 10.19 22.44 -11.23
C SER A 421 11.08 21.50 -10.43
N HIS A 422 11.36 20.35 -11.05
CA HIS A 422 12.30 19.35 -10.56
C HIS A 422 13.75 19.85 -10.64
N ASN A 423 14.52 19.60 -9.58
CA ASN A 423 15.96 19.81 -9.57
C ASN A 423 16.67 18.47 -9.77
N VAL A 424 17.38 18.36 -10.91
CA VAL A 424 18.07 17.14 -11.33
C VAL A 424 19.43 16.94 -10.67
N GLU A 425 20.06 18.00 -10.13
CA GLU A 425 21.42 17.93 -9.59
C GLU A 425 21.58 17.21 -8.22
N PRO A 426 20.65 17.35 -7.26
CA PRO A 426 20.81 16.78 -5.93
C PRO A 426 20.99 15.26 -5.96
N PRO A 427 21.92 14.70 -5.16
CA PRO A 427 22.14 13.27 -5.03
C PRO A 427 21.09 12.61 -4.12
N ASN A 428 19.83 13.06 -4.17
CA ASN A 428 18.74 12.39 -3.46
C ASN A 428 18.47 11.02 -4.06
N ARG A 429 17.76 10.20 -3.30
CA ARG A 429 17.47 8.82 -3.65
C ARG A 429 16.64 8.71 -4.93
N HIS A 430 15.69 9.61 -5.14
CA HIS A 430 14.89 9.64 -6.37
C HIS A 430 15.76 9.85 -7.60
N ASN A 431 16.55 10.91 -7.65
CA ASN A 431 17.45 11.22 -8.76
C ASN A 431 18.43 10.08 -9.02
N ARG A 432 18.97 9.50 -7.95
CA ARG A 432 19.89 8.36 -8.01
C ARG A 432 19.25 7.14 -8.69
N LEU A 433 18.06 6.72 -8.25
CA LEU A 433 17.41 5.47 -8.69
C LEU A 433 16.55 5.63 -9.96
N CYS A 434 16.03 6.82 -10.22
CA CYS A 434 15.13 7.15 -11.33
C CYS A 434 15.81 7.85 -12.51
N SER A 435 17.14 7.75 -12.61
CA SER A 435 17.90 8.37 -13.70
C SER A 435 17.61 9.87 -13.83
N HIS A 436 17.51 10.57 -12.70
CA HIS A 436 17.23 12.01 -12.61
C HIS A 436 15.92 12.47 -13.25
N ARG A 437 14.96 11.55 -13.45
CA ARG A 437 13.58 11.89 -13.86
C ARG A 437 12.81 12.43 -12.66
N SER A 438 11.87 13.34 -12.91
CA SER A 438 10.97 13.84 -11.88
C SER A 438 9.98 12.78 -11.39
N THR A 439 9.48 12.95 -10.16
CA THR A 439 8.49 12.03 -9.57
C THR A 439 7.21 11.94 -10.41
N TRP A 440 6.75 13.05 -10.99
CA TRP A 440 5.59 13.06 -11.86
C TRP A 440 5.84 12.37 -13.20
N ASP A 441 7.03 12.52 -13.80
CA ASP A 441 7.39 11.79 -15.02
C ASP A 441 7.37 10.27 -14.78
N VAL A 442 7.84 9.81 -13.62
CA VAL A 442 7.74 8.40 -13.24
C VAL A 442 6.28 7.97 -13.08
N ILE A 443 5.49 8.71 -12.29
CA ILE A 443 4.08 8.37 -12.00
C ILE A 443 3.24 8.38 -13.28
N SER A 444 3.38 9.41 -14.12
CA SER A 444 2.56 9.59 -15.34
C SER A 444 2.82 8.53 -16.41
N ASN A 445 3.96 7.84 -16.36
CA ASN A 445 4.31 6.72 -17.24
C ASN A 445 3.91 5.34 -16.69
N THR A 446 3.27 5.28 -15.53
CA THR A 446 2.69 4.01 -15.02
C THR A 446 1.40 3.65 -15.76
N PRO A 447 0.97 2.37 -15.77
CA PRO A 447 -0.27 1.94 -16.43
C PRO A 447 -1.53 2.69 -15.99
N ASP A 448 -1.50 3.32 -14.82
CA ASP A 448 -2.60 4.12 -14.30
C ASP A 448 -2.82 5.42 -15.10
N PHE A 449 -1.77 6.01 -15.67
CA PHE A 449 -1.84 7.32 -16.32
C PHE A 449 -1.25 7.36 -17.74
N GLN A 450 -0.47 6.36 -18.12
CA GLN A 450 0.17 6.27 -19.43
C GLN A 450 -0.87 6.36 -20.55
N GLY A 451 -0.55 7.13 -21.60
CA GLY A 451 -1.48 7.35 -22.71
C GLY A 451 -2.74 8.14 -22.31
N ASN A 452 -2.66 8.94 -21.22
CA ASN A 452 -3.79 9.68 -20.64
C ASN A 452 -4.92 8.77 -20.12
N ALA A 453 -4.57 7.58 -19.63
CA ALA A 453 -5.46 6.81 -18.77
C ALA A 453 -5.84 7.65 -17.52
N ASN A 454 -7.06 7.46 -17.01
CA ASN A 454 -7.62 8.21 -15.88
C ASN A 454 -7.41 9.75 -16.00
N PRO A 455 -8.11 10.41 -16.95
CA PRO A 455 -7.97 11.85 -17.16
C PRO A 455 -8.47 12.66 -15.94
N PRO A 456 -7.99 13.92 -15.76
CA PRO A 456 -8.38 14.77 -14.63
C PRO A 456 -9.89 14.97 -14.59
N THR A 457 -10.49 14.90 -13.40
CA THR A 457 -11.93 15.10 -13.20
C THR A 457 -12.21 15.83 -11.89
N THR A 458 -13.10 16.82 -11.92
CA THR A 458 -13.57 17.52 -10.73
C THR A 458 -14.64 16.68 -10.01
N LEU A 459 -14.37 16.33 -8.74
CA LEU A 459 -15.25 15.53 -7.88
C LEU A 459 -15.52 16.28 -6.58
N SER A 460 -16.73 16.15 -6.03
CA SER A 460 -17.06 16.69 -4.70
C SER A 460 -16.40 15.87 -3.58
N ASP A 461 -16.21 16.46 -2.40
CA ASP A 461 -15.71 15.77 -1.20
C ASP A 461 -16.49 14.49 -0.87
N SER A 462 -17.81 14.50 -1.12
CA SER A 462 -18.68 13.34 -0.91
C SER A 462 -18.36 12.18 -1.86
N GLN A 463 -17.87 12.47 -3.06
CA GLN A 463 -17.45 11.47 -4.05
C GLN A 463 -16.02 11.00 -3.82
N LEU A 464 -15.18 11.84 -3.21
CA LEU A 464 -13.81 11.52 -2.82
C LEU A 464 -13.75 10.67 -1.54
N ALA A 465 -14.81 10.65 -0.73
CA ALA A 465 -14.88 9.86 0.48
C ALA A 465 -14.85 8.33 0.17
N PRO A 466 -13.82 7.58 0.62
CA PRO A 466 -13.75 6.14 0.39
C PRO A 466 -14.87 5.39 1.14
N GLN A 467 -15.32 4.29 0.54
CA GLN A 467 -16.11 3.30 1.26
C GLN A 467 -15.19 2.45 2.15
N PHE A 468 -15.43 2.46 3.45
CA PHE A 468 -14.73 1.59 4.40
C PHE A 468 -15.48 0.27 4.59
N ILE A 469 -14.73 -0.83 4.63
CA ILE A 469 -15.23 -2.14 5.07
C ILE A 469 -14.27 -2.69 6.12
N ILE A 470 -14.79 -2.98 7.31
CA ILE A 470 -13.98 -3.46 8.43
C ILE A 470 -14.19 -4.96 8.59
N PHE A 471 -13.11 -5.71 8.40
CA PHE A 471 -13.02 -7.12 8.70
C PHE A 471 -12.36 -7.34 10.06
N ARG A 472 -12.89 -8.28 10.84
CA ARG A 472 -12.20 -8.78 12.03
C ARG A 472 -11.44 -10.07 11.70
N ALA A 473 -10.18 -10.16 12.10
CA ALA A 473 -9.43 -11.40 12.03
C ALA A 473 -10.11 -12.44 12.93
N PRO A 474 -10.37 -13.67 12.44
CA PRO A 474 -11.07 -14.67 13.25
C PRO A 474 -10.18 -15.18 14.40
N SER A 475 -10.77 -15.35 15.58
CA SER A 475 -10.06 -15.89 16.76
C SER A 475 -9.58 -17.34 16.56
N ARG A 476 -10.23 -18.09 15.65
CA ARG A 476 -9.81 -19.42 15.19
C ARG A 476 -10.16 -19.59 13.73
N ARG A 477 -9.19 -19.98 12.91
CA ARG A 477 -9.42 -20.30 11.49
C ARG A 477 -9.82 -21.75 11.32
N ARG A 478 -11.06 -21.98 10.90
CA ARG A 478 -11.61 -23.32 10.69
C ARG A 478 -11.59 -23.64 9.21
N ARG A 479 -10.53 -24.29 8.77
CA ARG A 479 -10.34 -24.59 7.35
C ARG A 479 -11.10 -25.83 6.91
N ARG A 480 -11.63 -25.76 5.70
CA ARG A 480 -12.31 -26.83 4.97
C ARG A 480 -11.58 -27.00 3.66
N LEU A 481 -10.80 -28.07 3.57
CA LEU A 481 -9.93 -28.35 2.42
C LEU A 481 -10.53 -29.50 1.60
N ALA A 482 -10.84 -29.26 0.34
CA ALA A 482 -11.08 -30.34 -0.62
C ALA A 482 -9.82 -30.52 -1.46
N VAL A 483 -9.09 -31.61 -1.25
CA VAL A 483 -7.86 -31.92 -2.00
C VAL A 483 -8.22 -32.93 -3.09
N ILE A 484 -8.10 -32.50 -4.34
CA ILE A 484 -8.33 -33.33 -5.53
C ILE A 484 -6.99 -33.77 -6.07
N LEU A 485 -6.76 -35.09 -6.10
CA LEU A 485 -5.50 -35.67 -6.58
C LEU A 485 -5.73 -36.32 -7.93
N ASP A 486 -5.23 -35.70 -8.97
CA ASP A 486 -5.15 -36.26 -10.31
C ASP A 486 -3.74 -36.81 -10.55
N SER A 487 -3.54 -38.02 -10.02
CA SER A 487 -2.24 -38.68 -9.93
C SER A 487 -1.76 -39.28 -11.26
N PRO A 488 -0.44 -39.29 -11.52
CA PRO A 488 0.13 -39.89 -12.71
C PRO A 488 0.14 -41.43 -12.63
N LYS A 489 0.36 -42.08 -13.79
CA LYS A 489 0.45 -43.55 -13.90
C LYS A 489 1.68 -44.11 -13.18
N GLU A 490 2.79 -43.40 -13.24
CA GLU A 490 4.07 -43.81 -12.69
C GLU A 490 4.01 -43.83 -11.16
N PHE A 491 4.25 -45.02 -10.58
CA PHE A 491 4.16 -45.24 -9.13
C PHE A 491 5.02 -44.27 -8.32
N HIS A 492 6.26 -44.00 -8.73
CA HIS A 492 7.17 -43.12 -7.99
C HIS A 492 6.69 -41.67 -7.97
N LYS A 493 6.18 -41.14 -9.10
CA LYS A 493 5.61 -39.80 -9.16
C LYS A 493 4.33 -39.70 -8.31
N ARG A 494 3.47 -40.72 -8.39
CA ARG A 494 2.25 -40.83 -7.55
C ARG A 494 2.57 -40.88 -6.06
N LEU A 495 3.57 -41.67 -5.66
CA LEU A 495 4.05 -41.76 -4.30
C LEU A 495 4.54 -40.39 -3.79
N ARG A 496 5.35 -39.68 -4.58
CA ARG A 496 5.86 -38.33 -4.23
C ARG A 496 4.73 -37.33 -3.99
N LEU A 497 3.70 -37.34 -4.84
CA LEU A 497 2.52 -36.49 -4.67
C LEU A 497 1.81 -36.77 -3.33
N HIS A 498 1.53 -38.04 -3.05
CA HIS A 498 0.86 -38.45 -1.81
C HIS A 498 1.70 -38.14 -0.56
N GLN A 499 3.04 -38.31 -0.66
CA GLN A 499 3.99 -37.92 0.39
C GLN A 499 3.93 -36.42 0.70
N ALA A 500 3.91 -35.57 -0.33
CA ALA A 500 3.84 -34.13 -0.15
C ALA A 500 2.51 -33.66 0.44
N VAL A 501 1.40 -34.30 0.05
CA VAL A 501 0.06 -34.02 0.63
C VAL A 501 -0.03 -34.49 2.08
N ASP A 502 0.53 -35.66 2.43
CA ASP A 502 0.61 -36.11 3.83
C ASP A 502 1.43 -35.14 4.68
N HIS A 503 2.55 -34.63 4.14
CA HIS A 503 3.36 -33.62 4.80
C HIS A 503 2.54 -32.33 5.04
N PHE A 504 1.95 -31.79 3.98
CA PHE A 504 1.12 -30.57 4.00
C PHE A 504 -0.02 -30.65 5.01
N LEU A 505 -0.70 -31.79 5.13
CA LEU A 505 -1.80 -31.94 6.09
C LEU A 505 -1.33 -32.23 7.52
N GLY A 506 -0.13 -32.79 7.65
CA GLY A 506 0.48 -33.16 8.93
C GLY A 506 0.98 -31.96 9.72
N ASP A 507 1.60 -31.00 9.03
CA ASP A 507 2.25 -29.82 9.64
C ASP A 507 1.51 -28.54 9.19
N GLY A 508 1.38 -27.56 10.09
CA GLY A 508 0.88 -26.24 9.70
C GLY A 508 -0.65 -26.08 9.58
N PHE A 509 -1.45 -26.87 10.30
CA PHE A 509 -2.89 -26.58 10.37
C PHE A 509 -3.43 -26.85 11.76
N ASP A 510 -4.44 -26.08 12.17
CA ASP A 510 -5.18 -26.30 13.40
C ASP A 510 -5.86 -27.68 13.38
N ASP A 511 -6.04 -28.30 14.55
CA ASP A 511 -6.68 -29.63 14.65
C ASP A 511 -8.18 -29.60 14.25
N ASP A 512 -8.80 -28.42 14.25
CA ASP A 512 -10.17 -28.18 13.77
C ASP A 512 -10.31 -28.17 12.22
N THR A 513 -9.18 -28.22 11.51
CA THR A 513 -9.14 -28.30 10.05
C THR A 513 -9.73 -29.62 9.58
N LYS A 514 -10.72 -29.52 8.68
CA LYS A 514 -11.32 -30.68 8.04
C LYS A 514 -10.93 -30.78 6.59
N VAL A 515 -10.69 -32.00 6.15
CA VAL A 515 -10.17 -32.34 4.83
C VAL A 515 -11.07 -33.40 4.21
N ALA A 516 -11.33 -33.27 2.92
CA ALA A 516 -11.80 -34.34 2.05
C ALA A 516 -10.72 -34.62 1.01
N ILE A 517 -10.27 -35.86 0.91
CA ILE A 517 -9.37 -36.32 -0.15
C ILE A 517 -10.23 -36.95 -1.24
N ILE A 518 -10.26 -36.32 -2.40
CA ILE A 518 -11.08 -36.72 -3.55
C ILE A 518 -10.16 -37.42 -4.55
N HIS A 519 -10.37 -38.72 -4.67
CA HIS A 519 -9.74 -39.61 -5.63
C HIS A 519 -10.81 -40.29 -6.50
N ASP A 520 -10.39 -41.23 -7.33
CA ASP A 520 -11.14 -41.70 -8.51
C ASP A 520 -12.45 -42.47 -8.24
N ASP A 521 -12.78 -42.87 -7.01
CA ASP A 521 -14.04 -43.57 -6.68
C ASP A 521 -15.09 -42.63 -6.07
N VAL A 522 -15.45 -41.59 -6.84
CA VAL A 522 -16.54 -40.67 -6.45
C VAL A 522 -17.91 -41.38 -6.51
N THR A 523 -18.02 -42.47 -7.28
CA THR A 523 -19.24 -43.28 -7.48
C THR A 523 -19.74 -43.96 -6.21
N ASN A 524 -18.86 -44.32 -5.26
CA ASN A 524 -19.24 -44.95 -3.99
C ASN A 524 -19.36 -43.99 -2.79
N GLY A 525 -19.21 -42.67 -2.99
CA GLY A 525 -19.24 -41.69 -1.90
C GLY A 525 -18.12 -41.85 -0.86
N ARG A 526 -17.08 -42.64 -1.16
CA ARG A 526 -15.84 -42.72 -0.37
C ARG A 526 -14.97 -41.50 -0.73
N GLY A 527 -14.34 -40.86 0.26
CA GLY A 527 -13.51 -39.65 0.06
C GLY A 527 -14.26 -38.31 0.00
N THR A 528 -15.57 -38.29 -0.25
CA THR A 528 -16.39 -37.06 -0.34
C THR A 528 -16.90 -36.52 1.01
N ARG A 529 -16.50 -37.12 2.13
CA ARG A 529 -16.88 -36.63 3.46
C ARG A 529 -15.70 -35.97 4.14
N MET A 530 -15.91 -34.76 4.63
CA MET A 530 -14.90 -34.06 5.42
C MET A 530 -14.64 -34.77 6.75
N ARG A 531 -13.35 -34.91 7.08
CA ARG A 531 -12.82 -35.56 8.28
C ARG A 531 -11.74 -34.68 8.89
N GLY A 532 -11.41 -34.87 10.17
CA GLY A 532 -10.26 -34.18 10.77
C GLY A 532 -8.97 -34.53 10.01
N ARG A 533 -8.09 -33.55 9.82
CA ARG A 533 -6.86 -33.72 9.01
C ARG A 533 -5.98 -34.90 9.46
N ARG A 534 -5.95 -35.20 10.75
CA ARG A 534 -5.17 -36.32 11.36
C ARG A 534 -5.96 -37.63 11.49
N SER A 535 -7.17 -37.71 10.93
CA SER A 535 -8.01 -38.90 11.07
C SER A 535 -7.40 -40.11 10.36
N ALA A 536 -7.62 -41.30 10.92
CA ALA A 536 -7.21 -42.56 10.30
C ALA A 536 -7.77 -42.72 8.88
N THR A 537 -8.98 -42.22 8.62
CA THR A 537 -9.59 -42.23 7.28
C THR A 537 -8.79 -41.40 6.27
N VAL A 538 -8.46 -40.14 6.59
CA VAL A 538 -7.65 -39.28 5.70
C VAL A 538 -6.29 -39.92 5.44
N LYS A 539 -5.64 -40.42 6.49
CA LYS A 539 -4.35 -41.12 6.38
C LYS A 539 -4.45 -42.37 5.50
N SER A 540 -5.51 -43.16 5.66
CA SER A 540 -5.74 -44.36 4.83
C SER A 540 -6.01 -44.02 3.36
N SER A 541 -6.73 -42.92 3.08
CA SER A 541 -6.95 -42.43 1.71
C SER A 541 -5.64 -42.05 1.03
N LEU A 542 -4.71 -41.40 1.73
CA LEU A 542 -3.38 -41.08 1.19
C LEU A 542 -2.49 -42.31 1.05
N GLN A 543 -2.62 -43.30 1.91
CA GLN A 543 -1.87 -44.56 1.80
C GLN A 543 -2.34 -45.46 0.66
N ASN A 544 -3.56 -45.25 0.15
CA ASN A 544 -4.13 -46.01 -0.95
C ASN A 544 -3.65 -45.44 -2.30
N LEU A 545 -2.49 -45.92 -2.76
CA LEU A 545 -1.88 -45.54 -4.05
C LEU A 545 -2.48 -46.33 -5.23
N HIS A 546 -3.80 -46.23 -5.43
CA HIS A 546 -4.51 -46.88 -6.55
C HIS A 546 -3.88 -46.51 -7.90
N ASP A 547 -3.97 -47.41 -8.89
CA ASP A 547 -3.49 -47.12 -10.24
C ASP A 547 -4.29 -45.97 -10.86
N SER A 548 -3.59 -45.13 -11.63
CA SER A 548 -4.16 -43.95 -12.31
C SER A 548 -5.36 -44.34 -13.15
N VAL A 549 -6.50 -43.71 -12.86
CA VAL A 549 -7.77 -43.89 -13.56
C VAL A 549 -7.92 -42.85 -14.68
N ASP A 550 -8.86 -43.13 -15.59
CA ASP A 550 -9.26 -42.33 -16.74
C ASP A 550 -9.30 -40.80 -16.44
N PRO A 551 -8.43 -40.01 -17.10
CA PRO A 551 -8.44 -38.54 -16.99
C PRO A 551 -9.80 -37.89 -17.25
N SER A 552 -10.69 -38.55 -18.01
CA SER A 552 -12.05 -38.06 -18.31
C SER A 552 -12.92 -37.83 -17.07
N ALA A 553 -12.57 -38.43 -15.92
CA ALA A 553 -13.30 -38.29 -14.66
C ALA A 553 -12.97 -36.99 -13.87
N LEU A 554 -11.99 -36.20 -14.30
CA LEU A 554 -11.57 -34.98 -13.58
C LEU A 554 -12.70 -33.94 -13.38
N PRO A 555 -13.54 -33.60 -14.38
CA PRO A 555 -14.63 -32.64 -14.17
C PRO A 555 -15.61 -33.10 -13.08
N SER A 556 -15.89 -34.40 -12.99
CA SER A 556 -16.75 -34.97 -11.93
C SER A 556 -16.12 -34.86 -10.54
N ARG A 557 -14.80 -35.05 -10.43
CA ARG A 557 -14.04 -34.85 -9.17
C ARG A 557 -14.08 -33.39 -8.72
N ILE A 558 -13.93 -32.44 -9.64
CA ILE A 558 -14.02 -31.00 -9.36
C ILE A 558 -15.42 -30.63 -8.85
N ARG A 559 -16.48 -31.10 -9.52
CA ARG A 559 -17.85 -30.90 -9.08
C ARG A 559 -18.11 -31.49 -7.70
N ALA A 560 -17.57 -32.69 -7.41
CA ALA A 560 -17.64 -33.27 -6.08
C ALA A 560 -16.92 -32.41 -5.02
N GLY A 561 -15.74 -31.86 -5.35
CA GLY A 561 -15.02 -30.94 -4.47
C GLY A 561 -15.82 -29.69 -4.12
N ILE A 562 -16.44 -29.07 -5.14
CA ILE A 562 -17.33 -27.92 -4.96
C ILE A 562 -18.52 -28.31 -4.07
N GLU A 563 -19.21 -29.41 -4.36
CA GLU A 563 -20.40 -29.83 -3.60
C GLU A 563 -20.07 -30.20 -2.14
N VAL A 564 -18.87 -30.72 -1.86
CA VAL A 564 -18.43 -31.00 -0.49
C VAL A 564 -18.14 -29.72 0.30
N LEU A 565 -17.68 -28.66 -0.37
CA LEU A 565 -17.42 -27.36 0.24
C LEU A 565 -18.65 -26.42 0.24
N LYS A 566 -19.68 -26.75 -0.53
CA LYS A 566 -20.89 -25.93 -0.70
C LYS A 566 -21.56 -25.60 0.63
N LYS A 567 -21.88 -24.32 0.81
CA LYS A 567 -22.52 -23.78 2.02
C LYS A 567 -23.97 -24.28 2.15
N LYS A 568 -24.25 -25.16 3.12
CA LYS A 568 -25.62 -25.49 3.56
C LYS A 568 -25.94 -24.74 4.86
N ASN A 569 -26.38 -23.48 4.75
CA ASN A 569 -27.09 -22.67 5.76
C ASN A 569 -26.53 -22.50 7.20
N SER A 570 -25.30 -22.89 7.55
CA SER A 570 -24.68 -22.40 8.80
C SER A 570 -23.18 -22.16 8.65
N THR A 571 -22.77 -20.90 8.42
CA THR A 571 -21.38 -20.50 8.56
C THR A 571 -21.14 -20.11 10.02
N LYS A 572 -20.31 -20.89 10.72
CA LYS A 572 -19.70 -20.43 11.97
C LYS A 572 -18.61 -19.41 11.59
N GLU A 573 -18.42 -18.39 12.42
CA GLU A 573 -17.33 -17.41 12.34
C GLU A 573 -15.98 -18.08 12.07
N GLY A 574 -15.18 -17.51 11.16
CA GLY A 574 -13.82 -17.97 10.80
C GLY A 574 -13.73 -19.24 9.94
N MET A 575 -14.80 -19.67 9.26
CA MET A 575 -14.74 -20.81 8.32
C MET A 575 -14.19 -20.39 6.96
N GLU A 576 -13.13 -21.06 6.51
CA GLU A 576 -12.48 -20.84 5.21
C GLU A 576 -12.61 -22.10 4.33
N PHE A 577 -12.93 -21.93 3.05
CA PHE A 577 -13.19 -23.02 2.11
C PHE A 577 -12.17 -22.97 0.97
N HIS A 578 -11.32 -23.99 0.89
CA HIS A 578 -10.26 -24.08 -0.10
C HIS A 578 -10.41 -25.37 -0.92
N LEU A 579 -10.38 -25.24 -2.23
CA LEU A 579 -10.29 -26.36 -3.14
C LEU A 579 -8.86 -26.40 -3.69
N ILE A 580 -8.16 -27.50 -3.46
CA ILE A 580 -6.77 -27.70 -3.87
C ILE A 580 -6.77 -28.79 -4.94
N LEU A 581 -6.58 -28.40 -6.19
CA LEU A 581 -6.43 -29.32 -7.30
C LEU A 581 -4.93 -29.55 -7.55
N ILE A 582 -4.50 -30.80 -7.53
CA ILE A 582 -3.15 -31.18 -7.95
C ILE A 582 -3.29 -32.16 -9.11
N SER A 583 -2.90 -31.73 -10.31
CA SER A 583 -2.97 -32.55 -11.53
C SER A 583 -1.59 -32.77 -12.10
N CYS A 584 -1.29 -34.01 -12.41
CA CYS A 584 -0.04 -34.41 -13.03
C CYS A 584 -0.27 -35.23 -14.31
N ASN A 585 -1.43 -35.04 -14.94
CA ASN A 585 -1.82 -35.68 -16.18
C ASN A 585 -2.04 -34.63 -17.28
N ASN A 586 -1.76 -35.01 -18.53
CA ASN A 586 -1.64 -34.08 -19.66
C ASN A 586 -2.96 -33.55 -20.25
N GLN A 587 -4.10 -33.69 -19.55
CA GLN A 587 -5.46 -33.41 -20.08
C GLN A 587 -6.29 -32.43 -19.23
N THR A 588 -5.64 -31.64 -18.36
CA THR A 588 -6.35 -30.72 -17.46
C THR A 588 -6.98 -29.54 -18.20
N VAL A 589 -8.31 -29.55 -18.33
CA VAL A 589 -9.10 -28.37 -18.72
C VAL A 589 -10.01 -27.99 -17.55
N LEU A 590 -9.68 -26.89 -16.87
CA LEU A 590 -10.56 -26.29 -15.87
C LEU A 590 -11.59 -25.41 -16.60
N GLU A 591 -12.87 -25.74 -16.53
CA GLU A 591 -13.93 -24.92 -17.13
C GLU A 591 -14.12 -23.61 -16.31
N GLU A 592 -14.14 -22.45 -16.97
CA GLU A 592 -14.39 -21.14 -16.31
C GLU A 592 -15.67 -21.13 -15.46
N GLY A 593 -16.72 -21.83 -15.92
CA GLY A 593 -17.97 -21.97 -15.17
C GLY A 593 -17.81 -22.65 -13.81
N ASN A 594 -16.80 -23.49 -13.60
CA ASN A 594 -16.50 -24.07 -12.29
C ASN A 594 -15.80 -23.06 -11.37
N ILE A 595 -14.98 -22.18 -11.92
CA ILE A 595 -14.35 -21.08 -11.16
C ILE A 595 -15.42 -20.11 -10.69
N GLN A 596 -16.33 -19.69 -11.57
CA GLN A 596 -17.44 -18.81 -11.19
C GLN A 596 -18.29 -19.41 -10.07
N LYS A 597 -18.63 -20.71 -10.15
CA LYS A 597 -19.33 -21.40 -9.06
C LYS A 597 -18.56 -21.38 -7.75
N MET A 598 -17.24 -21.53 -7.79
CA MET A 598 -16.41 -21.44 -6.58
C MET A 598 -16.50 -20.03 -5.98
N VAL A 599 -16.43 -18.98 -6.80
CA VAL A 599 -16.61 -17.58 -6.37
C VAL A 599 -17.98 -17.38 -5.72
N ASP A 600 -19.05 -17.84 -6.38
CA ASP A 600 -20.43 -17.70 -5.90
C ASP A 600 -20.63 -18.38 -4.53
N PHE A 601 -19.93 -19.50 -4.28
CA PHE A 601 -19.95 -20.19 -2.99
C PHE A 601 -18.92 -19.67 -1.98
N GLY A 602 -18.03 -18.75 -2.37
CA GLY A 602 -16.92 -18.26 -1.55
C GLY A 602 -15.88 -19.34 -1.25
N ILE A 603 -15.56 -20.16 -2.25
CA ILE A 603 -14.51 -21.17 -2.25
C ILE A 603 -13.28 -20.58 -2.95
N THR A 604 -12.11 -20.63 -2.32
CA THR A 604 -10.84 -20.20 -2.92
C THR A 604 -10.19 -21.37 -3.67
N PRO A 605 -10.00 -21.29 -4.99
CA PRO A 605 -9.31 -22.32 -5.76
C PRO A 605 -7.78 -22.19 -5.66
N HIS A 606 -7.09 -23.32 -5.50
CA HIS A 606 -5.64 -23.45 -5.65
C HIS A 606 -5.34 -24.58 -6.62
N PHE A 607 -4.40 -24.36 -7.53
CA PHE A 607 -4.11 -25.28 -8.61
C PHE A 607 -2.61 -25.52 -8.78
N TYR A 608 -2.24 -26.80 -8.80
CA TYR A 608 -0.89 -27.26 -9.02
C TYR A 608 -0.88 -28.21 -10.20
N ASN A 609 -0.05 -27.92 -11.21
CA ASN A 609 0.12 -28.78 -12.37
C ASN A 609 1.54 -29.37 -12.39
N CYS A 610 1.71 -30.66 -12.68
CA CYS A 610 3.04 -31.24 -12.87
C CYS A 610 3.60 -31.04 -14.28
N GLU A 611 2.76 -30.77 -15.27
CA GLU A 611 3.13 -30.66 -16.68
C GLU A 611 2.87 -29.25 -17.22
N GLU A 612 3.61 -28.83 -18.24
CA GLU A 612 3.47 -27.51 -18.89
C GLU A 612 2.20 -27.45 -19.77
N ASN A 613 1.00 -27.48 -19.17
CA ASN A 613 -0.24 -27.21 -19.90
C ASN A 613 -0.68 -25.76 -19.74
N ARG A 614 -0.91 -25.08 -20.88
CA ARG A 614 -1.26 -23.65 -20.93
C ARG A 614 -2.64 -23.39 -20.35
N MET A 615 -2.69 -22.62 -19.27
CA MET A 615 -3.92 -22.08 -18.68
C MET A 615 -3.83 -20.57 -18.43
N LYS A 616 -3.18 -19.83 -19.34
CA LYS A 616 -2.93 -18.38 -19.19
C LYS A 616 -4.21 -17.58 -18.84
N ASN A 617 -5.34 -17.88 -19.47
CA ASN A 617 -6.60 -17.14 -19.25
C ASN A 617 -7.25 -17.39 -17.88
N ILE A 618 -6.88 -18.47 -17.19
CA ILE A 618 -7.51 -18.90 -15.93
C ILE A 618 -6.65 -18.50 -14.72
N GLU A 619 -5.33 -18.43 -14.91
CA GLU A 619 -4.39 -18.13 -13.84
C GLU A 619 -4.65 -16.76 -13.20
N GLU A 620 -4.87 -15.73 -14.01
CA GLU A 620 -5.18 -14.38 -13.52
C GLU A 620 -6.49 -14.36 -12.72
N THR A 621 -7.53 -15.02 -13.23
CA THR A 621 -8.83 -15.14 -12.54
C THR A 621 -8.67 -15.83 -11.18
N ILE A 622 -7.90 -16.91 -11.08
CA ILE A 622 -7.63 -17.59 -9.80
C ILE A 622 -6.86 -16.68 -8.84
N LYS A 623 -5.84 -15.97 -9.33
CA LYS A 623 -5.06 -15.01 -8.52
C LYS A 623 -5.93 -13.88 -7.98
N GLN A 624 -6.83 -13.33 -8.78
CA GLN A 624 -7.80 -12.30 -8.36
C GLN A 624 -8.74 -12.78 -7.24
N GLN A 625 -9.00 -14.09 -7.15
CA GLN A 625 -9.79 -14.70 -6.08
C GLN A 625 -8.96 -15.06 -4.83
N GLY A 626 -7.68 -14.64 -4.77
CA GLY A 626 -6.76 -15.00 -3.69
C GLY A 626 -6.21 -16.43 -3.78
N GLY A 627 -6.43 -17.12 -4.89
CA GLY A 627 -5.93 -18.46 -5.16
C GLY A 627 -4.41 -18.52 -5.39
N LEU A 628 -3.90 -19.72 -5.63
CA LEU A 628 -2.52 -19.95 -6.09
C LEU A 628 -2.55 -20.85 -7.32
N VAL A 629 -1.71 -20.55 -8.30
CA VAL A 629 -1.50 -21.39 -9.48
C VAL A 629 0.00 -21.62 -9.64
N GLU A 630 0.41 -22.88 -9.70
CA GLU A 630 1.81 -23.26 -9.87
C GLU A 630 1.96 -24.48 -10.77
N ILE A 631 3.06 -24.50 -11.50
CA ILE A 631 3.46 -25.57 -12.41
C ILE A 631 4.81 -26.06 -11.91
N LYS A 632 4.81 -27.26 -11.33
CA LYS A 632 5.88 -27.80 -10.49
C LYS A 632 6.06 -29.27 -10.79
N SER A 633 7.27 -29.68 -11.13
CA SER A 633 7.60 -31.09 -11.31
C SER A 633 7.30 -31.89 -10.03
N HIS A 634 7.16 -33.20 -10.17
CA HIS A 634 6.94 -34.11 -9.04
C HIS A 634 8.04 -34.04 -7.96
N ARG A 635 9.25 -33.54 -8.28
CA ARG A 635 10.36 -33.29 -7.35
C ARG A 635 10.18 -32.01 -6.51
N SER A 636 9.45 -31.02 -7.06
CA SER A 636 9.30 -29.68 -6.49
C SER A 636 7.93 -29.45 -5.83
N ILE A 637 7.03 -30.42 -5.88
CA ILE A 637 5.66 -30.32 -5.31
C ILE A 637 5.65 -30.01 -3.80
N PHE A 638 6.67 -30.44 -3.05
CA PHE A 638 6.83 -30.09 -1.64
C PHE A 638 6.98 -28.58 -1.44
N SER A 639 7.79 -27.91 -2.28
CA SER A 639 7.95 -26.45 -2.22
C SER A 639 6.63 -25.72 -2.51
N ALA A 640 5.84 -26.23 -3.44
CA ALA A 640 4.56 -25.66 -3.85
C ALA A 640 3.53 -25.73 -2.71
N LEU A 641 3.37 -26.92 -2.11
CA LEU A 641 2.46 -27.10 -0.98
C LEU A 641 2.95 -26.41 0.28
N GLN A 642 4.26 -26.24 0.45
CA GLN A 642 4.82 -25.42 1.52
C GLN A 642 4.41 -23.95 1.36
N ARG A 643 4.54 -23.35 0.17
CA ARG A 643 4.06 -21.98 -0.05
C ARG A 643 2.57 -21.85 0.15
N LEU A 644 1.79 -22.87 -0.23
CA LEU A 644 0.37 -22.91 0.09
C LEU A 644 0.13 -22.90 1.60
N SER A 645 0.87 -23.73 2.33
CA SER A 645 0.82 -23.77 3.79
C SER A 645 1.08 -22.37 4.34
N GLU A 646 2.17 -21.72 3.94
CA GLU A 646 2.55 -20.37 4.37
C GLU A 646 1.49 -19.31 4.05
N LYS A 647 0.84 -19.37 2.88
CA LYS A 647 -0.27 -18.48 2.49
C LYS A 647 -1.53 -18.71 3.34
N LEU A 648 -1.83 -19.97 3.65
CA LEU A 648 -3.03 -20.33 4.40
C LEU A 648 -2.89 -20.07 5.91
N HIS A 649 -1.68 -19.87 6.43
CA HIS A 649 -1.48 -19.48 7.82
C HIS A 649 -1.77 -17.99 8.05
N GLY A 650 -2.65 -17.71 9.01
CA GLY A 650 -2.99 -16.35 9.39
C GLY A 650 -2.14 -15.74 10.51
N ASP A 651 -1.33 -16.55 11.20
CA ASP A 651 -0.49 -16.11 12.33
C ASP A 651 0.97 -16.53 12.10
N GLU A 652 1.85 -15.53 12.03
CA GLU A 652 3.28 -15.73 11.80
C GLU A 652 3.99 -16.43 12.96
N LYS A 653 3.43 -16.36 14.18
CA LYS A 653 4.05 -16.99 15.36
C LYS A 653 4.04 -18.52 15.29
N ASN A 654 3.00 -19.08 14.67
CA ASN A 654 2.82 -20.54 14.57
C ASN A 654 3.36 -21.13 13.27
N LEU A 655 3.91 -20.29 12.38
CA LEU A 655 4.43 -20.76 11.11
C LEU A 655 5.78 -21.44 11.29
N SER A 656 5.91 -22.67 10.81
CA SER A 656 7.18 -23.38 10.79
C SER A 656 8.24 -22.64 9.96
N VAL A 657 9.49 -22.71 10.39
CA VAL A 657 10.64 -22.21 9.64
C VAL A 657 11.22 -23.38 8.84
N GLN A 658 11.33 -23.23 7.53
CA GLN A 658 11.97 -24.24 6.68
C GLN A 658 13.48 -24.02 6.62
N LEU A 659 14.24 -25.01 7.07
CA LEU A 659 15.69 -24.97 7.09
C LEU A 659 16.26 -25.64 5.83
N VAL A 660 15.71 -26.81 5.46
CA VAL A 660 16.19 -27.61 4.32
C VAL A 660 15.00 -28.19 3.56
N ASN A 661 15.05 -28.14 2.23
CA ASN A 661 14.12 -28.80 1.33
C ASN A 661 14.91 -29.23 0.09
N GLU A 662 15.43 -30.46 0.10
CA GLU A 662 16.41 -30.93 -0.88
C GLU A 662 16.03 -32.31 -1.43
N ASN A 663 16.32 -32.52 -2.71
CA ASN A 663 16.27 -33.84 -3.35
C ASN A 663 17.70 -34.39 -3.47
N LEU A 664 17.95 -35.53 -2.83
CA LEU A 664 19.22 -36.23 -2.80
C LEU A 664 19.12 -37.49 -3.67
N GLU A 665 20.12 -37.71 -4.53
CA GLU A 665 20.29 -38.95 -5.27
C GLU A 665 21.47 -39.71 -4.67
N LEU A 666 21.20 -40.81 -3.95
CA LEU A 666 22.24 -41.62 -3.32
C LEU A 666 22.56 -42.83 -4.19
N ALA A 667 23.86 -43.07 -4.41
CA ALA A 667 24.34 -44.32 -4.97
C ALA A 667 24.03 -45.50 -4.05
N GLY A 668 24.14 -46.73 -4.58
CA GLY A 668 24.06 -47.94 -3.77
C GLY A 668 25.08 -47.92 -2.65
N GLU A 669 24.65 -48.24 -1.42
CA GLU A 669 25.47 -48.22 -0.20
C GLU A 669 26.15 -46.86 0.12
N GLY A 670 25.77 -45.78 -0.58
CA GLY A 670 26.33 -44.46 -0.39
C GLY A 670 25.80 -43.76 0.87
N THR A 671 26.64 -42.94 1.48
CA THR A 671 26.30 -42.08 2.62
C THR A 671 26.40 -40.61 2.23
N HIS A 672 25.34 -39.84 2.54
CA HIS A 672 25.35 -38.39 2.51
C HIS A 672 25.42 -37.85 3.94
N GLN A 673 26.44 -37.02 4.22
CA GLN A 673 26.59 -36.31 5.48
C GLN A 673 26.48 -34.81 5.26
N THR A 674 25.71 -34.13 6.11
CA THR A 674 25.55 -32.68 6.06
C THR A 674 25.45 -32.09 7.46
N TYR A 675 25.86 -30.84 7.60
CA TYR A 675 25.73 -30.07 8.81
C TYR A 675 24.57 -29.09 8.70
N LEU A 676 23.70 -29.08 9.70
CA LEU A 676 22.56 -28.20 9.83
C LEU A 676 22.84 -27.20 10.97
N PRO A 677 23.20 -25.95 10.66
CA PRO A 677 23.33 -24.94 11.69
C PRO A 677 21.94 -24.48 12.15
N VAL A 678 21.75 -24.41 13.47
CA VAL A 678 20.55 -23.92 14.13
C VAL A 678 20.95 -22.67 14.92
N ASP A 679 20.41 -21.52 14.51
CA ASP A 679 20.71 -20.20 15.07
C ASP A 679 19.88 -19.85 16.31
N GLU A 680 20.25 -18.75 16.97
CA GLU A 680 19.67 -18.32 18.25
C GLU A 680 18.18 -18.00 18.15
N SER A 681 17.67 -17.67 16.95
CA SER A 681 16.26 -17.31 16.78
C SER A 681 15.32 -18.54 16.72
N LEU A 682 15.89 -19.75 16.70
CA LEU A 682 15.15 -21.01 16.53
C LEU A 682 14.88 -21.71 17.87
N HIS A 683 13.63 -21.62 18.34
CA HIS A 683 13.13 -22.34 19.52
C HIS A 683 11.90 -23.17 19.16
N GLY A 684 11.88 -24.45 19.55
CA GLY A 684 10.72 -25.33 19.35
C GLY A 684 11.05 -26.75 18.88
N GLU A 685 10.09 -27.41 18.20
CA GLU A 685 10.28 -28.79 17.72
C GLU A 685 10.97 -28.78 16.33
N LEU A 686 12.22 -29.23 16.27
CA LEU A 686 12.91 -29.56 15.03
C LEU A 686 12.39 -30.90 14.50
N VAL A 687 11.92 -30.89 13.25
CA VAL A 687 11.39 -32.07 12.56
C VAL A 687 12.21 -32.32 11.30
N VAL A 688 12.87 -33.48 11.27
CA VAL A 688 13.58 -34.00 10.10
C VAL A 688 12.73 -35.09 9.46
N ARG A 689 12.30 -34.90 8.21
CA ARG A 689 11.55 -35.89 7.44
C ARG A 689 12.35 -36.33 6.21
N LEU A 690 12.45 -37.63 6.03
CA LEU A 690 13.06 -38.27 4.88
C LEU A 690 12.02 -39.06 4.14
N HIS A 691 11.79 -38.72 2.88
CA HIS A 691 10.87 -39.43 1.99
C HIS A 691 11.70 -40.20 0.95
N TYR A 692 11.61 -41.53 0.99
CA TYR A 692 12.36 -42.43 0.11
C TYR A 692 11.45 -43.06 -0.95
N THR A 693 12.05 -43.58 -2.01
CA THR A 693 11.34 -44.15 -3.16
C THR A 693 11.31 -45.65 -3.20
N THR A 694 12.32 -46.40 -2.72
CA THR A 694 12.32 -47.86 -2.76
C THR A 694 12.40 -48.51 -1.38
N ALA A 695 13.48 -48.27 -0.63
CA ALA A 695 13.76 -48.90 0.65
C ALA A 695 14.14 -47.87 1.73
N PRO A 696 13.86 -48.15 3.02
CA PRO A 696 14.15 -47.20 4.09
C PRO A 696 15.67 -47.01 4.28
N PRO A 697 16.20 -45.79 4.19
CA PRO A 697 17.59 -45.51 4.51
C PRO A 697 17.85 -45.60 6.02
N SER A 698 19.11 -45.76 6.43
CA SER A 698 19.51 -45.40 7.81
C SER A 698 19.74 -43.91 7.91
N VAL A 699 19.25 -43.30 8.99
CA VAL A 699 19.47 -41.90 9.30
C VAL A 699 19.94 -41.77 10.74
N SER A 700 20.92 -40.91 10.97
CA SER A 700 21.34 -40.46 12.29
C SER A 700 21.35 -38.94 12.34
N VAL A 701 20.69 -38.39 13.37
CA VAL A 701 20.70 -36.96 13.67
C VAL A 701 21.31 -36.78 15.05
N ILE A 702 22.38 -35.99 15.13
CA ILE A 702 23.15 -35.78 16.35
C ILE A 702 23.13 -34.28 16.65
N ALA A 703 22.67 -33.94 17.86
CA ALA A 703 22.63 -32.57 18.36
C ALA A 703 24.05 -32.06 18.71
N PRO A 704 24.27 -30.74 18.82
CA PRO A 704 25.58 -30.16 19.12
C PRO A 704 26.20 -30.67 20.44
N ASN A 705 25.37 -31.05 21.41
CA ASN A 705 25.79 -31.63 22.69
C ASN A 705 26.19 -33.12 22.59
N GLY A 706 26.19 -33.71 21.40
CA GLY A 706 26.53 -35.11 21.15
C GLY A 706 25.39 -36.11 21.35
N SER A 707 24.21 -35.66 21.78
CA SER A 707 23.05 -36.55 21.95
C SER A 707 22.42 -36.92 20.60
N ALA A 708 22.04 -38.19 20.46
CA ALA A 708 21.27 -38.66 19.30
C ALA A 708 19.77 -38.39 19.51
N CYS A 709 19.07 -37.95 18.47
CA CYS A 709 17.63 -37.63 18.57
C CYS A 709 16.75 -38.86 18.79
N GLY A 710 15.80 -38.77 19.75
CA GLY A 710 15.12 -39.93 20.32
C GLY A 710 13.80 -40.39 19.66
N TYR A 711 13.02 -39.52 19.02
CA TYR A 711 11.70 -39.92 18.49
C TYR A 711 11.74 -40.18 16.98
N THR A 712 11.69 -41.46 16.59
CA THR A 712 11.59 -41.89 15.18
C THR A 712 10.23 -42.49 14.89
N ALA A 713 9.49 -41.92 13.94
CA ALA A 713 8.25 -42.48 13.40
C ALA A 713 8.44 -42.86 11.93
N THR A 714 8.03 -44.07 11.54
CA THR A 714 8.13 -44.56 10.16
C THR A 714 6.76 -44.87 9.59
N ASN A 715 6.63 -44.75 8.27
CA ASN A 715 5.46 -45.22 7.54
C ASN A 715 5.91 -45.91 6.26
N HIS A 716 5.76 -47.24 6.22
CA HIS A 716 6.22 -48.05 5.09
C HIS A 716 5.34 -47.90 3.82
N LYS A 717 4.08 -47.50 3.97
CA LYS A 717 3.18 -47.29 2.81
C LYS A 717 3.48 -45.97 2.10
N LEU A 718 3.63 -44.89 2.87
CA LEU A 718 4.02 -43.57 2.35
C LEU A 718 5.55 -43.38 2.28
N ARG A 719 6.33 -44.42 2.60
CA ARG A 719 7.79 -44.46 2.50
C ARG A 719 8.49 -43.23 3.09
N TYR A 720 8.27 -42.96 4.38
CA TYR A 720 8.99 -41.90 5.09
C TYR A 720 9.50 -42.29 6.48
N ILE A 721 10.50 -41.54 6.94
CA ILE A 721 11.05 -41.53 8.29
C ILE A 721 10.92 -40.10 8.84
N LYS A 722 10.34 -39.93 10.03
CA LYS A 722 10.26 -38.66 10.75
C LYS A 722 11.07 -38.77 12.03
N ILE A 723 12.00 -37.84 12.23
CA ILE A 723 12.74 -37.65 13.48
C ILE A 723 12.31 -36.30 14.08
N SER A 724 12.03 -36.28 15.37
CA SER A 724 11.69 -35.07 16.13
C SER A 724 12.68 -34.86 17.27
N SER A 725 13.11 -33.62 17.48
CA SER A 725 13.81 -33.18 18.69
C SER A 725 13.32 -31.80 19.10
N PHE A 726 13.25 -31.51 20.40
CA PHE A 726 13.06 -30.14 20.86
C PHE A 726 14.41 -29.43 20.85
N VAL A 727 14.43 -28.15 20.49
CA VAL A 727 15.63 -27.31 20.48
C VAL A 727 15.56 -26.35 21.64
N THR A 728 16.49 -26.50 22.58
CA THR A 728 16.76 -25.57 23.68
C THR A 728 18.01 -24.72 23.38
N GLU A 729 18.28 -23.69 24.20
CA GLU A 729 19.45 -22.81 24.02
C GLU A 729 20.79 -23.58 23.94
N ASN A 730 20.94 -24.66 24.70
CA ASN A 730 22.15 -25.50 24.70
C ASN A 730 22.27 -26.41 23.46
N GLU A 731 21.27 -26.42 22.60
CA GLU A 731 21.22 -27.22 21.38
C GLU A 731 21.23 -26.35 20.12
N HIS A 732 21.47 -25.05 20.27
CA HIS A 732 21.89 -24.17 19.17
C HIS A 732 23.29 -24.57 18.68
N GLY A 733 23.55 -24.40 17.39
CA GLY A 733 24.81 -24.76 16.76
C GLY A 733 24.71 -25.84 15.69
N LYS A 734 25.78 -26.62 15.52
CA LYS A 734 25.95 -27.53 14.37
C LYS A 734 25.35 -28.91 14.65
N TRP A 735 24.19 -29.18 14.07
CA TRP A 735 23.58 -30.51 14.07
C TRP A 735 24.17 -31.34 12.93
N SER A 736 24.49 -32.61 13.19
CA SER A 736 25.00 -33.54 12.17
C SER A 736 23.89 -34.45 11.67
N VAL A 737 23.68 -34.50 10.37
CA VAL A 737 22.71 -35.38 9.71
C VAL A 737 23.46 -36.31 8.77
N ALA A 738 23.37 -37.62 9.00
CA ALA A 738 23.92 -38.64 8.11
C ALA A 738 22.82 -39.55 7.60
N ILE A 739 22.78 -39.77 6.29
CA ILE A 739 21.77 -40.57 5.59
C ILE A 739 22.52 -41.60 4.75
N THR A 740 22.27 -42.88 4.98
CA THR A 740 22.93 -43.98 4.28
C THR A 740 21.92 -44.86 3.58
N ASN A 741 22.11 -45.04 2.27
CA ASN A 741 21.36 -46.01 1.49
C ASN A 741 21.81 -47.42 1.88
N LYS A 742 20.86 -48.31 2.20
CA LYS A 742 21.15 -49.70 2.60
C LYS A 742 21.03 -50.69 1.45
N THR A 743 20.71 -50.22 0.25
CA THR A 743 20.52 -51.05 -0.94
C THR A 743 21.68 -50.88 -1.90
N PRO A 744 21.96 -51.88 -2.75
CA PRO A 744 22.98 -51.78 -3.80
C PRO A 744 22.53 -50.91 -4.99
N TYR A 745 21.29 -50.44 -5.01
CA TYR A 745 20.71 -49.65 -6.10
C TYR A 745 20.63 -48.18 -5.74
N HIS A 746 20.48 -47.32 -6.75
CA HIS A 746 20.25 -45.89 -6.53
C HIS A 746 18.94 -45.63 -5.79
N GLU A 747 18.95 -44.67 -4.86
CA GLU A 747 17.80 -44.27 -4.08
C GLU A 747 17.62 -42.74 -4.13
N SER A 748 16.40 -42.31 -4.43
CA SER A 748 16.03 -40.90 -4.43
C SER A 748 15.40 -40.53 -3.09
N ILE A 749 16.03 -39.64 -2.34
CA ILE A 749 15.59 -39.22 -1.00
C ILE A 749 15.24 -37.74 -1.04
N HIS A 750 14.06 -37.38 -0.57
CA HIS A 750 13.71 -36.00 -0.30
C HIS A 750 13.91 -35.73 1.20
N LEU A 751 14.78 -34.77 1.51
CA LEU A 751 15.11 -34.35 2.86
C LEU A 751 14.41 -33.01 3.14
N LEU A 752 13.54 -33.03 4.15
CA LEU A 752 12.82 -31.85 4.62
C LEU A 752 13.11 -31.63 6.09
N VAL A 753 13.62 -30.45 6.42
CA VAL A 753 13.89 -30.05 7.80
C VAL A 753 13.13 -28.77 8.10
N VAL A 754 12.23 -28.85 9.08
CA VAL A 754 11.39 -27.73 9.51
C VAL A 754 11.46 -27.58 11.03
N LEU A 755 11.50 -26.34 11.51
CA LEU A 755 11.34 -26.03 12.92
C LEU A 755 9.92 -25.51 13.17
N LYS A 756 9.18 -26.15 14.06
CA LYS A 756 7.90 -25.63 14.57
C LYS A 756 8.18 -24.64 15.69
N SER A 757 8.14 -23.36 15.34
CA SER A 757 8.48 -22.25 16.24
C SER A 757 7.57 -22.23 17.46
N GLN A 758 8.16 -22.03 18.64
CA GLN A 758 7.47 -21.64 19.87
C GLN A 758 7.99 -20.26 20.28
N SER A 759 7.69 -19.27 19.44
CA SER A 759 8.16 -17.90 19.61
C SER A 759 7.26 -17.09 20.52
N THR A 760 7.86 -16.23 21.35
CA THR A 760 7.14 -15.17 22.06
C THR A 760 6.85 -14.01 21.10
N GLU A 761 6.10 -13.00 21.58
CA GLU A 761 5.80 -11.80 20.79
C GLU A 761 7.05 -10.93 20.54
N ASP A 762 8.11 -11.10 21.35
CA ASP A 762 9.34 -10.32 21.30
C ASP A 762 10.50 -11.02 20.54
N GLU A 763 10.43 -12.35 20.34
CA GLU A 763 11.48 -13.14 19.67
C GLU A 763 10.90 -13.96 18.50
N VAL A 764 10.78 -13.32 17.34
CA VAL A 764 10.39 -13.97 16.08
C VAL A 764 11.61 -14.59 15.39
N PRO A 765 11.49 -15.76 14.75
CA PRO A 765 12.63 -16.41 14.12
C PRO A 765 13.10 -15.63 12.89
N ILE A 766 14.37 -15.78 12.52
CA ILE A 766 14.87 -15.30 11.22
C ILE A 766 14.11 -16.06 10.13
N ARG A 767 13.48 -15.33 9.21
CA ARG A 767 12.71 -15.87 8.09
C ARG A 767 13.33 -15.47 6.76
N THR A 768 13.07 -16.30 5.76
CA THR A 768 13.46 -16.01 4.38
C THR A 768 12.23 -16.10 3.48
N ASN A 769 12.00 -15.06 2.69
CA ASN A 769 11.01 -15.05 1.62
C ASN A 769 11.74 -14.86 0.28
N ALA A 770 11.12 -15.23 -0.83
CA ALA A 770 11.71 -15.05 -2.15
C ALA A 770 10.65 -14.87 -3.21
N TRP A 771 10.97 -14.10 -4.25
CA TRP A 771 10.09 -13.87 -5.39
C TRP A 771 10.91 -13.55 -6.65
N VAL A 772 10.25 -13.60 -7.81
CA VAL A 772 10.84 -13.24 -9.09
C VAL A 772 10.01 -12.12 -9.72
N LYS A 773 10.69 -11.19 -10.37
CA LYS A 773 10.06 -10.14 -11.19
C LYS A 773 10.57 -10.21 -12.62
N VAL A 774 9.65 -10.21 -13.57
CA VAL A 774 9.96 -10.14 -15.00
C VAL A 774 9.65 -8.74 -15.50
N PHE A 775 10.66 -8.09 -16.07
CA PHE A 775 10.62 -6.73 -16.59
C PHE A 775 10.41 -6.82 -18.11
N HIS A 776 9.15 -6.67 -18.53
CA HIS A 776 8.69 -6.90 -19.91
C HIS A 776 8.94 -5.72 -20.86
N GLU A 777 9.33 -4.57 -20.32
CA GLU A 777 9.69 -3.36 -21.06
C GLU A 777 11.04 -3.48 -21.80
N HIS A 778 11.77 -4.59 -21.61
CA HIS A 778 13.00 -4.91 -22.31
C HIS A 778 12.82 -6.13 -23.24
N SER A 779 13.60 -6.17 -24.32
CA SER A 779 13.65 -7.30 -25.25
C SER A 779 15.11 -7.75 -25.43
N PRO A 780 15.51 -8.93 -24.93
CA PRO A 780 14.74 -9.86 -24.09
C PRO A 780 14.33 -9.27 -22.74
N PRO A 781 13.25 -9.78 -22.13
CA PRO A 781 12.84 -9.36 -20.78
C PRO A 781 13.99 -9.52 -19.80
N ARG A 782 14.10 -8.61 -18.84
CA ARG A 782 15.04 -8.80 -17.72
C ARG A 782 14.33 -9.59 -16.62
N VAL A 783 15.02 -10.51 -15.95
CA VAL A 783 14.44 -11.32 -14.87
C VAL A 783 15.23 -11.07 -13.59
N GLY A 784 14.60 -10.44 -12.60
CA GLY A 784 15.18 -10.24 -11.27
C GLY A 784 14.76 -11.34 -10.31
N VAL A 785 15.72 -11.95 -9.63
CA VAL A 785 15.51 -12.95 -8.58
C VAL A 785 15.82 -12.29 -7.24
N TYR A 786 14.87 -12.31 -6.31
CA TYR A 786 14.97 -11.63 -5.01
C TYR A 786 14.75 -12.61 -3.87
N ALA A 787 15.49 -12.39 -2.78
CA ALA A 787 15.36 -13.12 -1.53
C ALA A 787 15.50 -12.18 -0.34
N GLU A 788 14.50 -12.13 0.51
CA GLU A 788 14.49 -11.31 1.73
C GLU A 788 14.88 -12.18 2.93
N VAL A 789 15.83 -11.73 3.77
CA VAL A 789 16.30 -12.41 4.99
C VAL A 789 16.16 -11.48 6.20
N MET A 790 15.22 -11.79 7.10
CA MET A 790 14.74 -10.85 8.10
C MET A 790 14.60 -11.47 9.49
N TYR A 791 15.02 -10.73 10.51
CA TYR A 791 14.72 -10.97 11.93
C TYR A 791 13.59 -10.02 12.37
N GLY A 792 12.34 -10.46 12.24
CA GLY A 792 11.18 -9.58 12.41
C GLY A 792 11.24 -8.40 11.44
N GLY A 793 11.22 -7.17 11.96
CA GLY A 793 11.39 -5.96 11.16
C GLY A 793 12.82 -5.63 10.73
N HIS A 794 13.84 -6.36 11.21
CA HIS A 794 15.26 -5.98 11.10
C HIS A 794 16.04 -6.85 10.10
N PRO A 795 16.81 -6.27 9.17
CA PRO A 795 17.52 -7.02 8.14
C PRO A 795 18.67 -7.86 8.68
N VAL A 796 18.85 -9.04 8.07
CA VAL A 796 20.02 -9.89 8.28
C VAL A 796 20.96 -9.70 7.09
N VAL A 797 22.12 -9.11 7.36
CA VAL A 797 23.09 -8.70 6.34
C VAL A 797 24.30 -9.63 6.32
N ASN A 798 25.08 -9.57 5.24
CA ASN A 798 26.25 -10.43 4.96
C ASN A 798 25.94 -11.92 4.85
N ALA A 799 24.68 -12.31 4.64
CA ALA A 799 24.30 -13.70 4.48
C ALA A 799 24.70 -14.24 3.10
N ASN A 800 25.21 -15.46 3.06
CA ASN A 800 25.45 -16.15 1.81
C ASN A 800 24.14 -16.73 1.24
N VAL A 801 23.54 -16.01 0.29
CA VAL A 801 22.26 -16.36 -0.36
C VAL A 801 22.50 -16.82 -1.79
N SER A 802 21.91 -17.96 -2.14
CA SER A 802 22.01 -18.52 -3.50
C SER A 802 20.64 -18.91 -4.04
N ALA A 803 20.41 -18.63 -5.31
CA ALA A 803 19.25 -19.04 -6.07
C ALA A 803 19.64 -20.14 -7.07
N HIS A 804 18.76 -21.12 -7.22
CA HIS A 804 18.92 -22.23 -8.15
C HIS A 804 17.72 -22.22 -9.08
N VAL A 805 17.95 -21.91 -10.35
CA VAL A 805 16.91 -21.83 -11.36
C VAL A 805 16.81 -23.18 -12.04
N TYR A 806 15.58 -23.68 -12.13
CA TYR A 806 15.28 -24.96 -12.76
C TYR A 806 14.30 -24.76 -13.90
N HIS A 807 14.53 -25.51 -14.97
CA HIS A 807 13.56 -25.74 -16.02
C HIS A 807 13.21 -27.23 -16.01
N ARG A 808 11.93 -27.55 -15.78
CA ARG A 808 11.45 -28.93 -15.52
C ARG A 808 12.17 -29.57 -14.32
N GLU A 809 13.04 -30.54 -14.56
CA GLU A 809 13.84 -31.22 -13.53
C GLU A 809 15.34 -30.89 -13.64
N ARG A 810 15.73 -30.11 -14.65
CA ARG A 810 17.13 -29.73 -14.88
C ARG A 810 17.40 -28.38 -14.21
N LYS A 811 18.41 -28.36 -13.35
CA LYS A 811 18.99 -27.09 -12.88
C LYS A 811 19.68 -26.42 -14.06
N VAL A 812 19.20 -25.22 -14.42
CA VAL A 812 19.73 -24.46 -15.56
C VAL A 812 20.77 -23.43 -15.12
N ALA A 813 20.59 -22.81 -13.95
CA ALA A 813 21.54 -21.81 -13.44
C ALA A 813 21.68 -21.84 -11.91
N SER A 814 22.79 -21.28 -11.41
CA SER A 814 23.00 -20.95 -10.00
C SER A 814 23.43 -19.50 -9.88
N LEU A 815 22.66 -18.68 -9.15
CA LEU A 815 22.93 -17.27 -8.97
C LEU A 815 23.31 -17.01 -7.51
N ALA A 816 24.37 -16.25 -7.28
CA ALA A 816 24.64 -15.66 -5.96
C ALA A 816 23.81 -14.38 -5.84
N LEU A 817 22.93 -14.30 -4.85
CA LEU A 817 22.13 -13.10 -4.58
C LEU A 817 22.89 -12.20 -3.62
N ARG A 818 22.91 -10.89 -3.86
CA ARG A 818 23.76 -9.93 -3.13
C ARG A 818 22.92 -8.79 -2.57
N ASP A 819 23.32 -8.31 -1.39
CA ASP A 819 22.77 -7.14 -0.68
C ASP A 819 23.88 -6.07 -0.62
N THR A 820 24.24 -5.54 -1.79
CA THR A 820 25.39 -4.66 -2.03
C THR A 820 25.01 -3.22 -2.43
N GLY A 821 23.75 -2.95 -2.78
CA GLY A 821 23.24 -1.67 -3.26
C GLY A 821 23.59 -1.33 -4.71
N GLY A 822 23.84 -2.33 -5.55
CA GLY A 822 24.13 -2.16 -6.98
C GLY A 822 23.28 -3.06 -7.88
N GLY A 823 23.00 -2.58 -9.10
CA GLY A 823 22.27 -3.36 -10.09
C GLY A 823 20.80 -3.59 -9.73
N PHE A 824 20.36 -4.85 -9.70
CA PHE A 824 19.02 -5.26 -9.25
C PHE A 824 18.82 -5.13 -7.74
N ASP A 825 19.89 -4.90 -6.99
CA ASP A 825 19.79 -4.57 -5.57
C ASP A 825 19.88 -3.06 -5.40
N ILE A 826 18.74 -2.44 -5.13
CA ILE A 826 18.63 -0.98 -5.09
C ILE A 826 18.97 -0.39 -3.71
N MET A 827 19.18 -1.21 -2.68
CA MET A 827 19.45 -0.78 -1.32
C MET A 827 20.44 -1.70 -0.64
N LYS A 828 21.61 -1.16 -0.29
CA LYS A 828 22.59 -1.88 0.50
C LYS A 828 22.11 -2.10 1.94
N HIS A 829 22.35 -3.31 2.45
CA HIS A 829 22.11 -3.76 3.82
C HIS A 829 20.65 -3.69 4.28
N ASP A 830 19.68 -3.80 3.36
CA ASP A 830 18.26 -3.75 3.69
C ASP A 830 17.62 -5.13 3.92
N GLY A 831 18.43 -6.20 3.80
CA GLY A 831 18.05 -7.59 3.98
C GLY A 831 17.45 -8.23 2.73
N ILE A 832 17.38 -7.51 1.61
CA ILE A 832 16.97 -8.02 0.30
C ILE A 832 18.22 -8.32 -0.52
N TYR A 833 18.37 -9.59 -0.90
CA TYR A 833 19.45 -10.07 -1.74
C TYR A 833 18.89 -10.30 -3.13
N SER A 834 19.54 -9.77 -4.16
CA SER A 834 19.06 -9.94 -5.54
C SER A 834 20.17 -10.21 -6.55
N ASN A 835 19.74 -10.70 -7.72
CA ASN A 835 20.56 -10.82 -8.92
C ASN A 835 19.64 -10.96 -10.14
N SER A 836 20.18 -10.66 -11.32
CA SER A 836 19.56 -10.92 -12.62
C SER A 836 19.74 -12.37 -13.08
N PHE A 837 18.76 -12.89 -13.82
CA PHE A 837 18.85 -14.16 -14.54
C PHE A 837 18.91 -13.89 -16.05
N THR A 838 20.03 -14.24 -16.68
CA THR A 838 20.33 -13.95 -18.10
C THR A 838 20.41 -15.20 -18.99
N GLU A 839 20.48 -16.40 -18.40
CA GLU A 839 20.62 -17.69 -19.11
C GLU A 839 19.27 -18.21 -19.68
N MET A 840 18.74 -17.54 -20.72
CA MET A 840 17.40 -17.82 -21.28
C MET A 840 17.32 -18.98 -22.29
N ASP A 841 18.28 -19.90 -22.28
CA ASP A 841 18.42 -20.96 -23.30
C ASP A 841 17.28 -21.99 -23.29
N ALA A 842 16.53 -22.08 -22.19
CA ALA A 842 15.39 -22.96 -22.04
C ALA A 842 14.08 -22.16 -22.20
N HIS A 843 13.24 -22.54 -23.17
CA HIS A 843 11.89 -21.99 -23.31
C HIS A 843 10.92 -22.65 -22.33
N GLY A 844 9.97 -21.88 -21.80
CA GLY A 844 8.89 -22.39 -20.97
C GLY A 844 9.02 -21.96 -19.51
N ILE A 845 8.57 -22.83 -18.60
CA ILE A 845 8.39 -22.48 -17.20
C ILE A 845 9.67 -22.73 -16.41
N HIS A 846 10.03 -21.72 -15.63
CA HIS A 846 11.15 -21.76 -14.71
C HIS A 846 10.64 -21.60 -13.29
N TYR A 847 11.32 -22.24 -12.35
CA TYR A 847 11.15 -21.96 -10.94
C TYR A 847 12.50 -21.78 -10.26
N VAL A 848 12.49 -21.06 -9.14
CA VAL A 848 13.71 -20.80 -8.38
C VAL A 848 13.55 -21.32 -6.96
N GLU A 849 14.55 -22.08 -6.53
CA GLU A 849 14.75 -22.44 -5.13
C GLU A 849 15.84 -21.53 -4.57
N VAL A 850 15.59 -20.94 -3.40
CA VAL A 850 16.55 -20.07 -2.72
C VAL A 850 17.03 -20.77 -1.48
N THR A 851 18.34 -20.77 -1.27
CA THR A 851 18.97 -21.29 -0.07
C THR A 851 19.88 -20.24 0.55
N VAL A 852 19.74 -20.06 1.85
CA VAL A 852 20.66 -19.31 2.69
C VAL A 852 21.55 -20.34 3.36
N LYS A 853 22.86 -20.28 3.11
CA LYS A 853 23.84 -21.23 3.66
C LYS A 853 25.07 -20.50 4.15
N ASP A 854 25.08 -20.21 5.45
CA ASP A 854 26.18 -19.52 6.08
C ASP A 854 26.85 -20.37 7.16
N SER A 855 28.16 -20.19 7.30
CA SER A 855 29.01 -20.98 8.20
C SER A 855 29.73 -20.16 9.28
N LEU A 856 29.35 -18.88 9.48
CA LEU A 856 29.81 -17.90 10.50
C LEU A 856 30.86 -16.87 10.06
N ASN A 857 30.77 -16.31 8.85
CA ASN A 857 31.62 -15.17 8.50
C ASN A 857 30.80 -13.88 8.40
N ASN A 858 30.79 -13.09 9.49
CA ASN A 858 30.27 -11.72 9.57
C ASN A 858 28.75 -11.52 9.43
N LEU A 859 27.94 -12.56 9.69
CA LEU A 859 26.48 -12.42 9.77
C LEU A 859 26.06 -11.44 10.88
N GLU A 860 25.28 -10.43 10.50
CA GLU A 860 24.81 -9.38 11.41
C GLU A 860 23.31 -9.12 11.24
N ILE A 861 22.62 -8.85 12.35
CA ILE A 861 21.28 -8.27 12.37
C ILE A 861 21.45 -6.77 12.59
N HIS A 862 20.98 -5.95 11.65
CA HIS A 862 21.03 -4.50 11.77
C HIS A 862 19.71 -4.00 12.36
N LYS A 863 19.72 -3.76 13.67
CA LYS A 863 18.54 -3.30 14.41
C LYS A 863 18.50 -1.78 14.42
N THR A 864 17.76 -1.21 13.47
CA THR A 864 17.54 0.24 13.37
C THR A 864 16.38 0.68 14.23
N TYR A 865 16.63 1.64 15.12
CA TYR A 865 15.67 2.25 16.02
C TYR A 865 15.63 3.76 15.82
N GLU A 866 14.44 4.34 15.95
CA GLU A 866 14.27 5.80 16.01
C GLU A 866 14.76 6.31 17.37
N ILE A 867 15.62 7.33 17.36
CA ILE A 867 16.09 8.01 18.56
C ILE A 867 15.16 9.20 18.81
N PRO A 868 14.49 9.27 19.99
CA PRO A 868 13.78 10.47 20.38
C PRO A 868 14.78 11.62 20.51
N ILE A 869 14.73 12.60 19.62
CA ILE A 869 15.56 13.80 19.76
C ILE A 869 14.94 14.65 20.88
N PRO A 870 15.66 14.93 21.98
CA PRO A 870 15.13 15.81 23.02
C PRO A 870 14.96 17.21 22.42
N THR A 871 13.70 17.64 22.31
CA THR A 871 13.33 19.04 22.08
C THR A 871 13.62 19.78 23.37
N GLU A 872 14.72 20.54 23.43
CA GLU A 872 14.77 21.62 24.41
C GLU A 872 13.57 22.53 24.13
N GLN A 873 12.88 22.96 25.18
CA GLN A 873 11.84 23.97 25.06
C GLN A 873 12.49 25.25 24.55
N ASP A 874 12.48 25.45 23.23
CA ASP A 874 12.92 26.70 22.63
C ASP A 874 12.07 27.84 23.19
N LYS A 875 12.71 28.67 24.00
CA LYS A 875 12.15 29.94 24.47
C LYS A 875 12.17 30.92 23.29
N GLY A 876 11.25 30.79 22.34
CA GLY A 876 10.98 31.93 21.43
C GLY A 876 10.26 31.66 20.11
N GLU A 877 10.43 30.52 19.43
CA GLU A 877 9.83 30.29 18.10
C GLU A 877 8.98 29.02 18.08
N PRO A 878 7.66 29.10 17.85
CA PRO A 878 6.82 27.92 17.70
C PRO A 878 7.02 27.30 16.31
N GLY A 879 7.48 26.04 16.23
CA GLY A 879 7.15 25.19 15.07
C GLY A 879 8.24 24.30 14.45
N HIS A 880 9.48 24.28 14.91
CA HIS A 880 10.50 23.39 14.33
C HIS A 880 10.67 22.11 15.13
N VAL A 881 10.13 20.99 14.60
CA VAL A 881 10.39 19.65 15.13
C VAL A 881 11.47 19.01 14.24
N PRO A 882 12.67 18.70 14.78
CA PRO A 882 13.73 18.09 13.99
C PRO A 882 13.29 16.68 13.54
N MET A 883 13.60 16.35 12.28
CA MET A 883 13.39 15.01 11.73
C MET A 883 14.02 13.95 12.64
N PRO A 884 13.43 12.75 12.77
CA PRO A 884 13.94 11.75 13.69
C PRO A 884 15.32 11.27 13.24
N ASP A 885 16.19 11.05 14.21
CA ASP A 885 17.46 10.39 13.97
C ASP A 885 17.30 8.87 14.18
N TYR A 886 18.18 8.08 13.59
CA TYR A 886 18.10 6.63 13.64
C TYR A 886 19.44 6.03 14.06
N HIS A 887 19.38 5.13 15.03
CA HIS A 887 20.54 4.34 15.46
C HIS A 887 20.41 2.92 14.96
N THR A 888 21.44 2.43 14.27
CA THR A 888 21.55 1.02 13.88
C THR A 888 22.51 0.29 14.81
N GLU A 889 21.95 -0.55 15.68
CA GLU A 889 22.72 -1.52 16.45
C GLU A 889 23.06 -2.73 15.56
N ARG A 890 24.34 -3.11 15.50
CA ARG A 890 24.80 -4.29 14.74
C ARG A 890 24.99 -5.48 15.68
N VAL A 891 24.11 -6.47 15.57
CA VAL A 891 24.13 -7.66 16.43
C VAL A 891 24.64 -8.86 15.65
N ARG A 892 25.80 -9.41 16.03
CA ARG A 892 26.37 -10.60 15.39
C ARG A 892 25.66 -11.87 15.82
N LEU A 893 25.39 -12.77 14.87
CA LEU A 893 24.93 -14.13 15.17
C LEU A 893 26.08 -14.95 15.77
N LYS A 894 25.78 -15.83 16.74
CA LYS A 894 26.80 -16.72 17.34
C LYS A 894 26.87 -18.07 16.61
N HIS A 895 25.79 -18.47 15.93
CA HIS A 895 25.71 -19.68 15.12
C HIS A 895 25.37 -19.39 13.65
N GLY A 896 25.71 -20.34 12.76
CA GLY A 896 25.47 -20.20 11.32
C GLY A 896 23.98 -20.19 10.97
N LEU A 897 23.67 -19.73 9.76
CA LEU A 897 22.29 -19.60 9.28
C LEU A 897 22.00 -20.60 8.16
N ARG A 898 20.89 -21.34 8.29
CA ARG A 898 20.36 -22.22 7.24
C ARG A 898 18.87 -21.99 7.06
N ARG A 899 18.48 -21.53 5.87
CA ARG A 899 17.08 -21.34 5.45
C ARG A 899 16.92 -21.81 4.01
N SER A 900 15.71 -22.24 3.66
CA SER A 900 15.35 -22.60 2.29
C SER A 900 13.93 -22.15 1.99
N THR A 901 13.73 -21.54 0.82
CA THR A 901 12.42 -21.12 0.31
C THR A 901 12.37 -21.22 -1.22
N SER A 902 11.28 -20.83 -1.86
CA SER A 902 11.14 -20.82 -3.32
C SER A 902 10.36 -19.60 -3.81
N THR A 903 10.72 -19.08 -4.98
CA THR A 903 10.25 -17.78 -5.49
C THR A 903 8.94 -17.81 -6.28
N GLY A 904 8.28 -18.96 -6.40
CA GLY A 904 7.22 -19.15 -7.38
C GLY A 904 7.72 -19.73 -8.71
N GLN A 905 7.15 -19.23 -9.79
CA GLN A 905 7.48 -19.58 -11.17
C GLN A 905 7.44 -18.34 -12.07
N PHE A 906 8.19 -18.38 -13.17
CA PHE A 906 8.12 -17.40 -14.25
C PHE A 906 8.20 -18.10 -15.61
N HIS A 907 7.76 -17.41 -16.67
CA HIS A 907 7.65 -17.99 -18.00
C HIS A 907 8.51 -17.21 -19.00
N ILE A 908 9.22 -17.94 -19.86
CA ILE A 908 9.99 -17.39 -20.99
C ILE A 908 9.25 -17.74 -22.28
N ASP A 909 8.67 -16.74 -22.94
CA ASP A 909 7.75 -16.91 -24.09
C ASP A 909 8.43 -17.14 -25.45
N GLN A 910 9.67 -16.70 -25.65
CA GLN A 910 10.35 -16.82 -26.95
C GLN A 910 11.81 -17.27 -26.81
N ARG A 911 12.33 -17.85 -27.89
CA ARG A 911 13.73 -18.24 -28.10
C ARG A 911 14.52 -17.02 -28.60
N TRP A 912 15.13 -16.28 -27.67
CA TRP A 912 15.90 -15.07 -27.99
C TRP A 912 17.27 -15.36 -28.63
N ASP A 913 17.74 -16.61 -28.57
CA ASP A 913 18.91 -17.13 -29.28
C ASP A 913 18.77 -17.05 -30.82
N LEU A 914 17.53 -16.96 -31.34
CA LEU A 914 17.24 -16.88 -32.77
C LEU A 914 17.21 -15.43 -33.31
N VAL A 915 17.34 -14.42 -32.43
CA VAL A 915 17.23 -12.99 -32.78
C VAL A 915 18.53 -12.42 -33.38
N GLY A 916 19.59 -13.21 -33.48
CA GLY A 916 20.82 -12.85 -34.20
C GLY A 916 21.79 -11.94 -33.43
N ASN A 917 21.46 -11.55 -32.19
CA ASN A 917 22.42 -10.97 -31.25
C ASN A 917 22.83 -12.05 -30.22
N PRO A 918 24.07 -12.55 -30.24
CA PRO A 918 24.54 -13.55 -29.28
C PRO A 918 24.65 -13.01 -27.85
N ASP A 919 24.64 -11.68 -27.65
CA ASP A 919 24.70 -11.05 -26.33
C ASP A 919 23.75 -9.85 -26.22
N PRO A 920 22.50 -10.09 -25.77
CA PRO A 920 21.46 -9.06 -25.81
C PRO A 920 21.37 -8.21 -24.55
N TYR A 921 22.15 -8.50 -23.50
CA TYR A 921 22.04 -7.83 -22.20
C TYR A 921 23.25 -6.93 -21.94
N PRO A 922 23.12 -5.60 -22.06
CA PRO A 922 24.22 -4.72 -21.64
C PRO A 922 24.44 -4.80 -20.11
N PRO A 923 25.58 -4.30 -19.62
CA PRO A 923 25.84 -4.13 -18.19
C PRO A 923 24.73 -3.35 -17.49
N ALA A 924 24.46 -3.69 -16.22
CA ALA A 924 23.48 -2.96 -15.42
C ALA A 924 23.92 -1.52 -15.17
N ARG A 925 22.94 -0.64 -14.93
CA ARG A 925 23.18 0.75 -14.54
C ARG A 925 23.89 0.80 -13.19
N VAL A 926 24.95 1.59 -13.10
CA VAL A 926 25.61 1.90 -11.83
C VAL A 926 24.76 2.94 -11.09
N ILE A 927 24.23 2.59 -9.94
CA ILE A 927 23.29 3.45 -9.19
C ILE A 927 23.93 4.10 -7.95
N ASP A 928 25.18 3.78 -7.63
CA ASP A 928 25.85 4.16 -6.39
C ASP A 928 27.22 4.82 -6.65
N LEU A 929 27.38 5.51 -7.78
CA LEU A 929 28.58 6.29 -8.06
C LEU A 929 28.75 7.36 -6.97
N GLN A 930 29.91 7.42 -6.35
CA GLN A 930 30.25 8.38 -5.30
C GLN A 930 31.67 8.92 -5.46
N ILE A 931 31.96 10.03 -4.75
CA ILE A 931 33.30 10.63 -4.68
C ILE A 931 33.90 10.28 -3.31
N ASP A 932 34.99 9.52 -3.30
CA ASP A 932 35.68 9.11 -2.07
C ASP A 932 36.72 10.15 -1.61
N GLY A 933 37.19 11.00 -2.53
CA GLY A 933 38.20 12.00 -2.21
C GLY A 933 38.52 12.94 -3.36
N VAL A 934 38.90 14.18 -3.01
CA VAL A 934 39.24 15.24 -3.95
C VAL A 934 40.56 15.89 -3.55
N ASP A 935 41.60 15.74 -4.38
CA ASP A 935 42.81 16.54 -4.31
C ASP A 935 42.61 17.78 -5.18
N ARG A 936 42.33 18.92 -4.54
CA ARG A 936 42.03 20.18 -5.24
C ARG A 936 43.27 20.83 -5.86
N LYS A 937 44.47 20.55 -5.34
CA LYS A 937 45.73 21.12 -5.87
C LYS A 937 46.08 20.50 -7.21
N GLU A 938 46.05 19.17 -7.25
CA GLU A 938 46.33 18.39 -8.47
C GLU A 938 45.06 18.15 -9.32
N ARG A 939 43.90 18.57 -8.81
CA ARG A 939 42.56 18.41 -9.43
C ARG A 939 42.24 16.96 -9.72
N ARG A 940 42.56 16.09 -8.76
CA ARG A 940 42.30 14.64 -8.83
C ARG A 940 41.05 14.30 -8.04
N VAL A 941 40.14 13.56 -8.66
CA VAL A 941 38.92 13.07 -8.03
C VAL A 941 38.97 11.56 -8.01
N THR A 942 38.81 10.96 -6.83
CA THR A 942 38.67 9.51 -6.66
C THR A 942 37.20 9.16 -6.61
N LEU A 943 36.76 8.37 -7.59
CA LEU A 943 35.39 7.88 -7.74
C LEU A 943 35.34 6.42 -7.28
N SER A 944 34.21 6.01 -6.71
CA SER A 944 33.91 4.61 -6.44
C SER A 944 32.46 4.24 -6.73
N TRP A 945 32.22 2.96 -6.99
CA TRP A 945 30.90 2.41 -7.29
C TRP A 945 30.88 0.89 -7.12
N THR A 946 29.70 0.27 -7.14
CA THR A 946 29.57 -1.19 -7.23
C THR A 946 29.64 -1.65 -8.68
N ALA A 947 30.59 -2.52 -9.01
CA ALA A 947 30.78 -3.06 -10.35
C ALA A 947 29.53 -3.79 -10.85
N PRO A 948 29.00 -3.45 -12.05
CA PRO A 948 28.01 -4.27 -12.73
C PRO A 948 28.66 -5.51 -13.37
N GLY A 949 27.85 -6.40 -13.92
CA GLY A 949 28.31 -7.50 -14.75
C GLY A 949 28.65 -7.07 -16.19
N SER A 950 29.07 -8.03 -17.02
CA SER A 950 28.99 -7.86 -18.49
C SER A 950 27.54 -7.86 -18.92
N ASN A 951 26.73 -8.75 -18.33
CA ASN A 951 25.32 -8.92 -18.66
C ASN A 951 24.49 -8.64 -17.42
N LEU A 952 23.92 -7.43 -17.35
CA LEU A 952 23.25 -6.93 -16.15
C LEU A 952 24.16 -7.03 -14.92
N ASP A 953 23.86 -7.94 -13.98
CA ASP A 953 24.58 -8.15 -12.71
C ASP A 953 25.45 -9.42 -12.73
N THR A 954 25.64 -10.03 -13.90
CA THR A 954 26.40 -11.28 -14.06
C THR A 954 27.62 -11.06 -14.94
N GLY A 955 28.76 -11.64 -14.53
CA GLY A 955 30.03 -11.53 -15.26
C GLY A 955 30.88 -10.34 -14.81
N THR A 956 31.60 -9.74 -15.74
CA THR A 956 32.55 -8.63 -15.50
C THR A 956 32.50 -7.70 -16.69
N ALA A 957 32.29 -6.41 -16.47
CA ALA A 957 32.32 -5.42 -17.55
C ALA A 957 33.70 -5.40 -18.25
N SER A 958 33.75 -5.04 -19.53
CA SER A 958 35.00 -4.93 -20.28
C SER A 958 35.71 -3.60 -20.05
N SER A 959 34.94 -2.50 -19.92
CA SER A 959 35.45 -1.17 -19.64
C SER A 959 34.38 -0.23 -19.09
N TYR A 960 34.78 0.98 -18.72
CA TYR A 960 33.88 2.06 -18.29
C TYR A 960 34.06 3.28 -19.19
N GLU A 961 32.94 3.85 -19.64
CA GLU A 961 32.92 5.15 -20.32
C GLU A 961 32.55 6.23 -19.30
N ILE A 962 33.53 7.04 -18.90
CA ILE A 962 33.35 8.13 -17.92
C ILE A 962 33.21 9.46 -18.66
N ARG A 963 32.13 10.19 -18.38
CA ARG A 963 31.78 11.47 -18.99
C ARG A 963 31.76 12.57 -17.95
N TYR A 964 32.17 13.77 -18.35
CA TYR A 964 32.18 14.93 -17.47
C TYR A 964 31.77 16.23 -18.16
N GLN A 965 31.23 17.18 -17.38
CA GLN A 965 30.81 18.50 -17.85
C GLN A 965 30.92 19.54 -16.72
N THR A 966 30.90 20.84 -17.05
CA THR A 966 30.80 21.93 -16.06
C THR A 966 29.36 22.31 -15.70
N ASN A 967 28.37 21.79 -16.43
CA ASN A 967 26.94 21.97 -16.17
C ASN A 967 26.32 20.58 -16.00
N GLY A 968 25.90 20.27 -14.77
CA GLY A 968 25.35 18.99 -14.36
C GLY A 968 23.99 18.70 -15.00
N THR A 969 23.11 19.69 -15.08
CA THR A 969 21.83 19.56 -15.80
C THR A 969 22.04 19.15 -17.26
N ALA A 970 22.98 19.79 -17.95
CA ALA A 970 23.32 19.43 -19.33
C ALA A 970 23.95 18.03 -19.43
N LEU A 971 24.76 17.61 -18.45
CA LEU A 971 25.31 16.25 -18.39
C LEU A 971 24.21 15.19 -18.25
N VAL A 972 23.19 15.43 -17.43
CA VAL A 972 22.06 14.52 -17.24
C VAL A 972 21.21 14.38 -18.51
N HIS A 973 20.89 15.50 -19.17
CA HIS A 973 20.04 15.47 -20.37
C HIS A 973 20.76 14.97 -21.62
N GLU A 974 22.04 15.30 -21.79
CA GLU A 974 22.83 14.95 -22.98
C GLU A 974 24.20 14.33 -22.64
N PRO A 975 24.25 13.20 -21.90
CA PRO A 975 25.51 12.64 -21.38
C PRO A 975 26.48 12.20 -22.47
N THR A 976 25.98 11.85 -23.66
CA THR A 976 26.83 11.42 -24.79
C THR A 976 27.54 12.59 -25.50
N ALA A 977 27.01 13.81 -25.37
CA ALA A 977 27.62 15.03 -25.90
C ALA A 977 28.70 15.59 -24.97
N ALA A 978 28.74 15.15 -23.71
CA ALA A 978 29.70 15.58 -22.71
C ALA A 978 31.13 15.07 -23.00
N TRP A 979 32.12 15.72 -22.38
CA TRP A 979 33.53 15.37 -22.57
C TRP A 979 33.82 13.98 -22.03
N LEU A 980 34.65 13.22 -22.76
CA LEU A 980 35.10 11.88 -22.38
C LEU A 980 36.37 11.99 -21.55
N VAL A 981 36.44 11.26 -20.43
CA VAL A 981 37.70 11.04 -19.71
C VAL A 981 38.57 10.10 -20.53
N THR A 982 39.77 10.54 -20.88
CA THR A 982 40.75 9.77 -21.66
C THR A 982 41.76 9.08 -20.75
N ASP A 983 42.46 8.06 -21.26
CA ASP A 983 43.41 7.25 -20.47
C ASP A 983 44.52 8.08 -19.81
N ASP A 984 44.96 9.18 -20.44
CA ASP A 984 45.97 10.09 -19.88
C ASP A 984 45.47 10.90 -18.67
N MET A 985 44.16 11.02 -18.49
CA MET A 985 43.55 11.63 -17.31
C MET A 985 43.45 10.64 -16.14
N ILE A 986 43.56 9.34 -16.39
CA ILE A 986 43.42 8.33 -15.34
C ILE A 986 44.78 8.12 -14.66
N VAL A 987 44.86 8.50 -13.38
CA VAL A 987 46.12 8.49 -12.60
C VAL A 987 46.16 7.40 -11.53
N GLY A 988 45.04 6.70 -11.32
CA GLY A 988 44.95 5.55 -10.42
C GLY A 988 43.72 4.72 -10.73
N THR A 989 43.83 3.39 -10.64
CA THR A 989 42.70 2.48 -10.83
C THR A 989 42.77 1.32 -9.85
N SER A 990 41.66 0.59 -9.74
CA SER A 990 41.58 -0.71 -9.05
C SER A 990 42.24 -1.88 -9.81
N GLY A 991 42.91 -1.61 -10.94
CA GLY A 991 43.29 -2.58 -11.96
C GLY A 991 42.37 -2.49 -13.19
N GLY A 992 42.10 -3.63 -13.84
CA GLY A 992 41.00 -3.74 -14.81
C GLY A 992 39.64 -3.88 -14.10
N PRO A 993 38.52 -3.85 -14.84
CA PRO A 993 37.19 -3.99 -14.26
C PRO A 993 37.05 -5.25 -13.40
N ARG A 994 36.39 -5.10 -12.26
CA ARG A 994 36.13 -6.13 -11.26
C ARG A 994 34.82 -6.86 -11.53
N GLY A 995 34.70 -8.06 -10.97
CA GLY A 995 33.48 -8.86 -11.10
C GLY A 995 32.29 -8.23 -10.40
N ALA A 996 31.09 -8.51 -10.92
CA ALA A 996 29.85 -7.92 -10.44
C ALA A 996 29.68 -8.00 -8.90
N GLY A 997 29.26 -6.89 -8.30
CA GLY A 997 29.05 -6.73 -6.86
C GLY A 997 30.30 -6.37 -6.05
N GLN A 998 31.48 -6.25 -6.69
CA GLN A 998 32.69 -5.75 -6.05
C GLN A 998 32.79 -4.23 -6.14
N THR A 999 33.43 -3.58 -5.18
CA THR A 999 33.67 -2.13 -5.23
C THR A 999 34.78 -1.80 -6.22
N GLU A 1000 34.54 -0.80 -7.06
CA GLU A 1000 35.49 -0.20 -7.99
C GLU A 1000 36.02 1.13 -7.47
N HIS A 1001 37.24 1.48 -7.88
CA HIS A 1001 37.83 2.78 -7.64
C HIS A 1001 38.61 3.25 -8.86
N VAL A 1002 38.44 4.53 -9.22
CA VAL A 1002 39.24 5.20 -10.25
C VAL A 1002 39.56 6.62 -9.82
N THR A 1003 40.79 7.07 -10.04
CA THR A 1003 41.23 8.44 -9.78
C THR A 1003 41.48 9.15 -11.11
N VAL A 1004 40.73 10.23 -11.34
CA VAL A 1004 40.79 11.04 -12.57
C VAL A 1004 41.40 12.40 -12.26
N GLN A 1005 42.41 12.79 -13.02
CA GLN A 1005 43.02 14.12 -13.00
C GLN A 1005 42.36 15.01 -14.07
N PHE A 1006 41.68 16.07 -13.64
CA PHE A 1006 40.94 16.97 -14.52
C PHE A 1006 41.78 18.16 -15.01
N PRO A 1007 41.43 18.77 -16.16
CA PRO A 1007 42.16 19.91 -16.71
C PRO A 1007 42.26 21.10 -15.73
N PRO A 1008 43.41 21.82 -15.73
CA PRO A 1008 43.67 22.94 -14.82
C PRO A 1008 42.80 24.18 -15.08
N SER A 1009 41.97 24.20 -16.12
CA SER A 1009 41.03 25.28 -16.40
C SER A 1009 39.67 25.11 -15.72
N LEU A 1010 39.33 23.93 -15.21
CA LEU A 1010 38.00 23.64 -14.67
C LEU A 1010 37.86 24.11 -13.22
N LYS A 1011 36.90 24.97 -12.91
CA LYS A 1011 36.63 25.33 -11.51
C LYS A 1011 35.87 24.26 -10.75
N TRP A 1012 35.03 23.52 -11.46
CA TRP A 1012 34.23 22.41 -10.95
C TRP A 1012 33.89 21.44 -12.05
N VAL A 1013 33.36 20.28 -11.66
CA VAL A 1013 33.02 19.20 -12.58
C VAL A 1013 31.81 18.40 -12.08
N ALA A 1014 30.96 18.02 -13.02
CA ALA A 1014 29.95 16.98 -12.87
C ALA A 1014 30.43 15.74 -13.63
N VAL A 1015 30.23 14.54 -13.06
CA VAL A 1015 30.71 13.27 -13.60
C VAL A 1015 29.61 12.22 -13.58
N MET A 1016 29.52 11.44 -14.65
CA MET A 1016 28.70 10.22 -14.78
C MET A 1016 29.50 9.15 -15.50
N LEU A 1017 29.13 7.89 -15.34
CA LEU A 1017 29.77 6.78 -16.06
C LEU A 1017 28.75 5.75 -16.56
N ARG A 1018 29.17 4.91 -17.50
CA ARG A 1018 28.45 3.68 -17.84
C ARG A 1018 29.43 2.54 -18.10
N ALA A 1019 29.02 1.33 -17.77
CA ALA A 1019 29.79 0.13 -18.09
C ALA A 1019 29.55 -0.32 -19.54
N VAL A 1020 30.56 -0.95 -20.13
CA VAL A 1020 30.57 -1.47 -21.50
C VAL A 1020 31.04 -2.93 -21.46
N ASP A 1021 30.35 -3.82 -22.16
CA ASP A 1021 30.74 -5.22 -22.28
C ASP A 1021 31.77 -5.46 -23.42
N GLU A 1022 32.20 -6.70 -23.57
CA GLU A 1022 33.15 -7.15 -24.60
C GLU A 1022 32.62 -7.06 -26.04
N ASN A 1023 31.30 -7.00 -26.21
CA ASN A 1023 30.61 -6.83 -27.47
C ASN A 1023 30.28 -5.35 -27.76
N ASN A 1024 30.75 -4.44 -26.93
CA ASN A 1024 30.50 -3.00 -26.99
C ASN A 1024 29.02 -2.62 -26.81
N ASN A 1025 28.20 -3.47 -26.16
CA ASN A 1025 26.92 -3.00 -25.65
C ASN A 1025 27.16 -2.14 -24.41
N LYS A 1026 26.39 -1.05 -24.31
CA LYS A 1026 26.59 -0.02 -23.30
C LYS A 1026 25.41 0.00 -22.35
N GLY A 1027 25.69 -0.06 -21.05
CA GLY A 1027 24.69 0.16 -20.02
C GLY A 1027 24.17 1.60 -20.01
N GLU A 1028 23.17 1.85 -19.16
CA GLU A 1028 22.69 3.20 -18.89
C GLU A 1028 23.72 4.00 -18.08
N PHE A 1029 23.69 5.32 -18.20
CA PHE A 1029 24.54 6.21 -17.40
C PHE A 1029 24.15 6.18 -15.93
N SER A 1030 25.14 6.33 -15.06
CA SER A 1030 25.02 6.24 -13.62
C SER A 1030 24.17 7.37 -13.02
N ASN A 1031 24.08 7.43 -11.69
CA ASN A 1031 23.78 8.71 -11.04
C ASN A 1031 24.92 9.71 -11.28
N MET A 1032 24.61 11.00 -11.21
CA MET A 1032 25.58 12.08 -11.33
C MET A 1032 26.21 12.43 -9.98
N MET A 1033 27.50 12.75 -10.00
CA MET A 1033 28.22 13.33 -8.87
C MET A 1033 28.87 14.66 -9.27
N THR A 1034 28.92 15.61 -8.36
CA THR A 1034 29.51 16.94 -8.59
C THR A 1034 30.56 17.26 -7.54
N THR A 1035 31.61 17.98 -7.96
CA THR A 1035 32.61 18.53 -7.05
C THR A 1035 33.26 19.76 -7.64
N PHE A 1036 34.05 20.47 -6.84
CA PHE A 1036 34.76 21.67 -7.24
C PHE A 1036 36.24 21.62 -6.85
N PHE A 1037 37.04 22.40 -7.56
CA PHE A 1037 38.46 22.58 -7.35
C PHE A 1037 38.77 23.98 -6.80
N GLU A 1038 38.04 25.00 -7.27
CA GLU A 1038 38.22 26.40 -6.91
C GLU A 1038 36.84 27.09 -6.80
N LEU A 1039 36.58 27.77 -5.68
CA LEU A 1039 35.35 28.56 -5.43
C LEU A 1039 35.43 29.95 -6.06
#